data_AF-A0A1N7HZN1-F1
#
_entry.id   AF-A0A1N7HZN1-F1
#
_cell.length_a   1.000
_cell.length_b   1.000
_cell.length_c   1.000
_cell.angle_alpha   90.00
_cell.angle_beta   90.00
_cell.angle_gamma   90.00
#
_symmetry.space_group_name_H-M   'P 1'
#
loop_
_entity.id
_entity.type
_entity.pdbx_description
1 polymer ?
#
loop_
_entity_poly.entity_id
_entity_poly.type
_entity_poly.pdbx_seq_one_letter_code
_entity_poly.pdbx_strand_id
1 'polypeptide(L)'
;MENNQDIDKRFNEASKLSDEPAVFPGFEKVWGKVEEKLDQKEEKKRILPVWFPYGIAASLILGLGVLYFLDKKDTTAPGKPVIAEKPKDHLQRNQIQTIDSTVKSNIENEIEVSKSPQKLPALAYEDIQIPDKIGKARVVNKNDEIYASRSADYSTDEYFIKKKDIHPAPKKAQWKDSSKTQNIEEVVLYAPLTYKKTISTTTSSSTIVSSAPLNYIASNNVGQALQGSVAGIQIQSSGMKRRKGDKIKNTVNTANNGYLNNNQIAIRGLATVKSTNEPLIVVNGKVVNEAYFRALNPQKIESVEVVKGAAASALYGSRGVNGVIVVKTDRLSKRGKRRMEEMQQTINQYKQNQVSDNEGYDAFVENPFELTKKQPLSTFSIDVDNAAYSNIRRMINNGQIVDRNAVRIEEMINYFKYTYPQPKNNEPFSINTEYSDAPWNPEHKLLKIGLQGKNIAMDKLPSSNLVFLIDVSGSMDSPNKLPLLKSSFKVLLDQLRPQDKVGIVVYAGSAGVVLPPTSANEKDKIILALDNLKAGGSTAGGAGIELAYKLAQENFIKNGNNRVVIATDGDFNVGASSTSNVQALIEEKRKSGVFLTCLGFGMGNYKDNMLETLADKGNGNYAYIDNLQEANKFLGKEFAGSMYAIAKDVKIQIEFNPNYVSSYRLIGYENRKLKNEDFTNDKIDAGELGSGHTVTALYEIIPAGTQSEFLPKDSDLKYTRTESSGDFGDELATIKFRYKKPDENTSKEISQVIRKGSGKISSASPDFKFTASVAWFGLVLRKSDLIREKDLSDIENLAKQGKGNDEEGYRSEFLRLVESYKAISK
;
A
#
# COMPACT_ATOMS: atom_id res chain seq x y z
N MET A 1 -49.67 25.91 23.50
CA MET A 1 -49.77 27.38 23.31
C MET A 1 -48.68 27.96 24.19
N GLU A 2 -47.58 28.56 23.74
CA GLU A 2 -47.08 29.03 22.45
C GLU A 2 -45.54 28.87 22.54
N ASN A 3 -44.87 28.13 21.64
CA ASN A 3 -43.43 28.35 21.32
C ASN A 3 -42.79 27.44 20.25
N ASN A 4 -43.53 26.56 19.58
CA ASN A 4 -42.92 25.65 18.59
C ASN A 4 -43.00 26.11 17.12
N GLN A 5 -43.51 27.32 16.82
CA GLN A 5 -43.56 27.82 15.44
C GLN A 5 -42.33 28.65 15.04
N ASP A 6 -41.44 28.98 15.98
CA ASP A 6 -40.31 29.89 15.72
C ASP A 6 -39.03 29.13 15.32
N ILE A 7 -38.94 27.83 15.62
CA ILE A 7 -37.77 27.00 15.30
C ILE A 7 -37.83 26.51 13.85
N ASP A 8 -39.01 26.10 13.37
CA ASP A 8 -39.18 25.62 12.00
C ASP A 8 -39.07 26.77 10.97
N LYS A 9 -39.43 28.00 11.37
CA LYS A 9 -39.16 29.20 10.56
C LYS A 9 -37.67 29.49 10.46
N ARG A 10 -36.94 29.41 11.58
CA ARG A 10 -35.48 29.62 11.61
C ARG A 10 -34.72 28.57 10.82
N PHE A 11 -35.19 27.32 10.79
CA PHE A 11 -34.57 26.26 10.00
C PHE A 11 -34.82 26.42 8.49
N ASN A 12 -36.02 26.85 8.10
CA ASN A 12 -36.33 27.15 6.69
C ASN A 12 -35.65 28.43 6.18
N GLU A 13 -35.45 29.44 7.04
CA GLU A 13 -34.67 30.64 6.70
C GLU A 13 -33.17 30.32 6.59
N ALA A 14 -32.62 29.49 7.48
CA ALA A 14 -31.23 29.04 7.40
C ALA A 14 -30.95 28.17 6.16
N SER A 15 -31.93 27.38 5.71
CA SER A 15 -31.81 26.56 4.49
C SER A 15 -31.85 27.38 3.19
N LYS A 16 -32.51 28.54 3.17
CA LYS A 16 -32.54 29.43 1.99
C LYS A 16 -31.28 30.28 1.82
N LEU A 17 -30.48 30.45 2.88
CA LEU A 17 -29.19 31.13 2.87
C LEU A 17 -28.01 30.23 2.44
N SER A 18 -28.26 28.95 2.15
CA SER A 18 -27.25 27.97 1.75
C SER A 18 -26.99 27.87 0.23
N ASP A 19 -27.85 28.48 -0.59
CA ASP A 19 -27.79 28.38 -2.06
C ASP A 19 -27.39 29.69 -2.77
N GLU A 20 -26.89 30.70 -2.04
CA GLU A 20 -26.27 31.90 -2.61
C GLU A 20 -24.75 31.91 -2.34
N PRO A 21 -23.89 32.17 -3.35
CA PRO A 21 -22.46 32.24 -3.12
C PRO A 21 -22.15 33.38 -2.16
N ALA A 22 -21.48 33.06 -1.05
CA ALA A 22 -21.03 34.02 -0.05
C ALA A 22 -20.00 35.00 -0.65
N VAL A 23 -20.46 36.11 -1.20
CA VAL A 23 -19.61 37.25 -1.54
C VAL A 23 -19.41 38.07 -0.26
N PHE A 24 -18.23 37.92 0.35
CA PHE A 24 -17.82 38.68 1.53
C PHE A 24 -17.64 40.17 1.19
N PRO A 25 -18.43 41.11 1.75
CA PRO A 25 -18.36 42.54 1.42
C PRO A 25 -17.10 43.27 1.91
N GLY A 26 -16.17 42.55 2.55
CA GLY A 26 -14.88 43.07 3.02
C GLY A 26 -13.71 42.80 2.07
N PHE A 27 -13.90 41.95 1.05
CA PHE A 27 -12.80 41.48 0.20
C PHE A 27 -12.42 42.50 -0.89
N GLU A 28 -13.39 43.22 -1.46
CA GLU A 28 -13.12 44.31 -2.43
C GLU A 28 -12.36 45.48 -1.81
N LYS A 29 -12.58 45.76 -0.52
CA LYS A 29 -11.86 46.85 0.18
C LYS A 29 -10.40 46.50 0.49
N VAL A 30 -10.09 45.20 0.55
CA VAL A 30 -8.74 44.67 0.71
C VAL A 30 -8.06 44.57 -0.66
N TRP A 31 -8.77 44.10 -1.68
CA TRP A 31 -8.26 44.06 -3.05
C TRP A 31 -8.02 45.45 -3.64
N GLY A 32 -8.90 46.42 -3.40
CA GLY A 32 -8.68 47.80 -3.81
C GLY A 32 -7.44 48.43 -3.16
N LYS A 33 -7.12 48.08 -1.91
CA LYS A 33 -5.87 48.51 -1.24
C LYS A 33 -4.62 47.76 -1.71
N VAL A 34 -4.80 46.58 -2.31
CA VAL A 34 -3.72 45.75 -2.87
C VAL A 34 -3.45 46.17 -4.32
N GLU A 35 -4.48 46.47 -5.12
CA GLU A 35 -4.39 47.07 -6.45
C GLU A 35 -3.84 48.50 -6.39
N GLU A 36 -4.30 49.35 -5.47
CA GLU A 36 -3.73 50.69 -5.28
C GLU A 36 -2.25 50.66 -4.86
N LYS A 37 -1.79 49.56 -4.22
CA LYS A 37 -0.38 49.33 -3.86
C LYS A 37 0.43 48.60 -4.93
N LEU A 38 -0.22 47.93 -5.87
CA LEU A 38 0.40 47.27 -7.02
C LEU A 38 0.56 48.24 -8.20
N ASP A 39 -0.45 49.08 -8.46
CA ASP A 39 -0.43 50.12 -9.50
C ASP A 39 0.56 51.25 -9.17
N GLN A 40 0.81 51.55 -7.89
CA GLN A 40 1.86 52.48 -7.48
C GLN A 40 3.30 51.90 -7.57
N LYS A 41 3.47 50.64 -7.98
CA LYS A 41 4.79 49.97 -8.08
C LYS A 41 5.25 49.65 -9.50
N GLU A 42 4.44 49.91 -10.53
CA GLU A 42 4.86 49.82 -11.93
C GLU A 42 5.28 51.17 -12.51
N GLU A 43 6.29 51.82 -11.93
CA GLU A 43 7.11 52.79 -12.69
C GLU A 43 8.46 53.01 -12.01
N LYS A 44 9.40 52.07 -12.23
CA LYS A 44 10.86 52.29 -12.23
C LYS A 44 11.57 51.04 -12.72
N LYS A 45 11.49 50.78 -14.04
CA LYS A 45 12.46 49.92 -14.72
C LYS A 45 13.84 50.59 -14.64
N ARG A 46 14.66 50.21 -13.66
CA ARG A 46 16.10 50.49 -13.70
C ARG A 46 16.74 49.55 -14.72
N ILE A 47 17.10 50.09 -15.88
CA ILE A 47 18.00 49.45 -16.82
C ILE A 47 19.38 49.39 -16.15
N LEU A 48 19.81 48.21 -15.73
CA LEU A 48 21.17 47.95 -15.28
C LEU A 48 22.02 47.55 -16.50
N PRO A 49 23.10 48.29 -16.85
CA PRO A 49 23.97 47.91 -17.95
C PRO A 49 24.76 46.62 -17.63
N VAL A 50 25.04 45.83 -18.66
CA VAL A 50 25.65 44.47 -18.64
C VAL A 50 27.02 44.39 -17.94
N TRP A 51 27.64 45.51 -17.57
CA TRP A 51 28.93 45.55 -16.87
C TRP A 51 28.87 45.42 -15.34
N PHE A 52 27.70 45.50 -14.72
CA PHE A 52 27.57 45.57 -13.25
C PHE A 52 27.98 44.29 -12.49
N PRO A 53 27.79 43.05 -13.02
CA PRO A 53 28.28 41.85 -12.32
C PRO A 53 29.82 41.70 -12.39
N TYR A 54 30.50 42.36 -13.33
CA TYR A 54 31.95 42.30 -13.46
C TYR A 54 32.69 43.25 -12.50
N GLY A 55 32.05 44.35 -12.08
CA GLY A 55 32.62 45.31 -11.14
C GLY A 55 32.76 44.77 -9.71
N ILE A 56 31.82 43.93 -9.26
CA ILE A 56 31.84 43.34 -7.91
C ILE A 56 32.91 42.24 -7.82
N ALA A 57 33.12 41.46 -8.89
CA ALA A 57 34.16 40.44 -8.96
C ALA A 57 35.59 41.04 -8.98
N ALA A 58 35.81 42.15 -9.70
CA ALA A 58 37.11 42.84 -9.73
C ALA A 58 37.47 43.48 -8.37
N SER A 59 36.48 43.98 -7.63
CA SER A 59 36.66 44.60 -6.32
C SER A 59 37.07 43.58 -5.23
N LEU A 60 36.55 42.36 -5.31
CA LEU A 60 36.86 41.26 -4.37
C LEU A 60 38.26 40.68 -4.58
N ILE A 61 38.73 40.63 -5.83
CA ILE A 61 40.08 40.16 -6.17
C ILE A 61 41.15 41.19 -5.75
N LEU A 62 40.87 42.49 -5.89
CA LEU A 62 41.76 43.55 -5.39
C LEU A 62 41.78 43.62 -3.85
N GLY A 63 40.64 43.40 -3.18
CA GLY A 63 40.57 43.36 -1.71
C GLY A 63 41.33 42.18 -1.09
N LEU A 64 41.30 41.00 -1.73
CA LEU A 64 42.03 39.81 -1.28
C LEU A 64 43.55 39.88 -1.55
N GLY A 65 43.96 40.58 -2.61
CA GLY A 65 45.38 40.78 -2.94
C GLY A 65 46.13 41.67 -1.93
N VAL A 66 45.45 42.65 -1.33
CA VAL A 66 46.03 43.55 -0.32
C VAL A 66 46.14 42.88 1.06
N LEU A 67 45.25 41.94 1.37
CA LEU A 67 45.28 41.17 2.63
C LEU A 67 46.36 40.07 2.65
N TYR A 68 46.76 39.54 1.50
CA TYR A 68 47.82 38.52 1.41
C TYR A 68 49.24 39.06 1.62
N PHE A 69 49.43 40.39 1.51
CA PHE A 69 50.76 41.02 1.65
C PHE A 69 51.04 41.62 3.03
N LEU A 70 50.08 41.61 3.96
CA LEU A 70 50.22 42.22 5.29
C LEU A 70 50.43 41.22 6.43
N ASP A 71 50.46 39.90 6.18
CA ASP A 71 50.69 38.91 7.23
C ASP A 71 52.07 38.25 7.12
N LYS A 72 53.09 38.98 7.58
CA LYS A 72 54.38 38.43 7.99
C LYS A 72 54.78 39.04 9.34
N LYS A 73 54.64 38.22 10.39
CA LYS A 73 55.45 38.15 11.63
C LYS A 73 55.51 39.39 12.54
N ASP A 74 54.93 39.31 13.75
CA ASP A 74 55.58 38.85 15.00
C ASP A 74 54.84 39.37 16.28
N THR A 75 54.71 38.45 17.25
CA THR A 75 54.56 38.56 18.73
C THR A 75 54.19 39.89 19.44
N THR A 76 53.15 39.88 20.31
CA THR A 76 53.18 40.06 21.81
C THR A 76 51.81 40.46 22.42
N ALA A 77 51.70 40.30 23.75
CA ALA A 77 50.56 40.22 24.71
C ALA A 77 49.51 41.38 24.80
N PRO A 78 48.39 41.24 25.55
CA PRO A 78 47.16 42.03 25.38
C PRO A 78 47.01 43.24 26.33
N GLY A 79 46.31 44.28 25.87
CA GLY A 79 45.89 45.47 26.63
C GLY A 79 44.39 45.79 26.44
N LYS A 80 43.74 46.21 27.53
CA LYS A 80 42.29 46.36 27.79
C LYS A 80 41.55 47.35 26.85
N PRO A 81 40.23 47.18 26.61
CA PRO A 81 39.41 48.21 25.98
C PRO A 81 38.86 49.23 26.98
N VAL A 82 38.87 50.51 26.57
CA VAL A 82 38.25 51.65 27.24
C VAL A 82 36.85 51.89 26.67
N ILE A 83 35.93 52.22 27.56
CA ILE A 83 34.50 52.49 27.35
C ILE A 83 34.30 53.91 26.80
N ALA A 84 33.34 54.10 25.90
CA ALA A 84 32.75 55.39 25.59
C ALA A 84 31.22 55.33 25.64
N GLU A 85 30.64 56.39 26.20
CA GLU A 85 29.29 56.53 26.75
C GLU A 85 28.18 56.80 25.72
N LYS A 86 26.92 56.54 26.14
CA LYS A 86 25.66 56.94 25.50
C LYS A 86 25.08 58.21 26.15
N PRO A 87 24.27 58.99 25.42
CA PRO A 87 23.16 59.74 26.01
C PRO A 87 21.78 59.14 25.65
N LYS A 88 20.83 59.42 26.55
CA LYS A 88 19.49 58.84 26.76
C LYS A 88 18.42 59.45 25.86
N ASP A 89 17.33 58.70 25.65
CA ASP A 89 16.01 59.30 25.48
C ASP A 89 14.90 58.51 26.19
N HIS A 90 13.83 59.21 26.56
CA HIS A 90 12.90 58.94 27.67
C HIS A 90 11.87 57.80 27.49
N LEU A 91 11.59 57.12 28.61
CA LEU A 91 10.59 56.05 28.80
C LEU A 91 9.18 56.59 29.09
N GLN A 92 8.17 56.14 28.32
CA GLN A 92 6.77 56.10 28.78
C GLN A 92 6.51 54.77 29.49
N ARG A 93 6.36 54.82 30.82
CA ARG A 93 5.79 53.74 31.65
C ARG A 93 4.26 53.85 31.60
N ASN A 94 3.56 52.81 31.16
CA ASN A 94 2.24 52.39 31.71
C ASN A 94 1.56 51.17 31.03
N GLN A 95 2.19 50.45 30.10
CA GLN A 95 1.56 49.25 29.48
C GLN A 95 2.25 47.90 29.78
N ILE A 96 3.39 47.91 30.48
CA ILE A 96 4.18 46.68 30.70
C ILE A 96 3.78 45.94 32.00
N GLN A 97 3.27 46.63 33.02
CA GLN A 97 2.86 45.98 34.28
C GLN A 97 1.55 45.18 34.20
N THR A 98 0.66 45.54 33.27
CA THR A 98 -0.64 44.86 33.10
C THR A 98 -0.53 43.56 32.31
N ILE A 99 0.43 43.47 31.39
CA ILE A 99 0.70 42.25 30.61
C ILE A 99 1.40 41.21 31.50
N ASP A 100 2.34 41.66 32.36
CA ASP A 100 3.11 40.76 33.23
C ASP A 100 2.26 40.10 34.33
N SER A 101 1.25 40.80 34.86
CA SER A 101 0.32 40.25 35.86
C SER A 101 -0.69 39.26 35.26
N THR A 102 -1.14 39.48 34.03
CA THR A 102 -2.06 38.57 33.33
C THR A 102 -1.36 37.27 32.92
N VAL A 103 -0.10 37.36 32.46
CA VAL A 103 0.71 36.18 32.13
C VAL A 103 1.02 35.36 33.40
N LYS A 104 1.33 36.03 34.52
CA LYS A 104 1.62 35.34 35.78
C LYS A 104 0.39 34.66 36.39
N SER A 105 -0.79 35.29 36.30
CA SER A 105 -2.07 34.69 36.71
C SER A 105 -2.46 33.47 35.87
N ASN A 106 -2.20 33.51 34.55
CA ASN A 106 -2.50 32.39 33.67
C ASN A 106 -1.55 31.21 33.91
N ILE A 107 -0.28 31.48 34.20
CA ILE A 107 0.71 30.46 34.56
C ILE A 107 0.38 29.83 35.93
N GLU A 108 -0.04 30.62 36.92
CA GLU A 108 -0.44 30.08 38.23
C GLU A 108 -1.72 29.23 38.15
N ASN A 109 -2.70 29.63 37.32
CA ASN A 109 -3.92 28.84 37.08
C ASN A 109 -3.64 27.53 36.32
N GLU A 110 -2.71 27.52 35.35
CA GLU A 110 -2.28 26.28 34.68
C GLU A 110 -1.54 25.33 35.63
N ILE A 111 -0.76 25.87 36.58
CA ILE A 111 -0.05 25.09 37.58
C ILE A 111 -1.01 24.47 38.62
N GLU A 112 -2.08 25.16 39.02
CA GLU A 112 -3.07 24.60 39.95
C GLU A 112 -3.98 23.53 39.34
N VAL A 113 -4.35 23.67 38.05
CA VAL A 113 -5.13 22.63 37.33
C VAL A 113 -4.33 21.32 37.19
N SER A 114 -2.99 21.39 37.16
CA SER A 114 -2.11 20.21 37.07
C SER A 114 -2.04 19.35 38.36
N LYS A 115 -2.53 19.85 39.51
CA LYS A 115 -2.42 19.17 40.82
C LYS A 115 -3.64 18.33 41.21
N SER A 116 -4.70 18.29 40.40
CA SER A 116 -5.86 17.43 40.68
C SER A 116 -5.65 16.02 40.11
N PRO A 117 -5.72 14.95 40.91
CA PRO A 117 -5.51 13.59 40.42
C PRO A 117 -6.75 13.11 39.64
N GLN A 118 -6.74 13.33 38.32
CA GLN A 118 -7.61 12.57 37.41
C GLN A 118 -7.04 11.15 37.28
N LYS A 119 -7.89 10.15 37.57
CA LYS A 119 -7.56 8.74 37.41
C LYS A 119 -7.37 8.44 35.91
N LEU A 120 -6.12 8.39 35.46
CA LEU A 120 -5.74 7.99 34.09
C LEU A 120 -6.35 6.62 33.75
N PRO A 121 -6.89 6.43 32.53
CA PRO A 121 -7.28 5.10 32.08
C PRO A 121 -6.04 4.21 32.03
N ALA A 122 -6.13 3.01 32.61
CA ALA A 122 -5.05 2.03 32.57
C ALA A 122 -4.68 1.70 31.12
N LEU A 123 -3.38 1.80 30.81
CA LEU A 123 -2.82 1.33 29.54
C LEU A 123 -3.20 -0.16 29.35
N ALA A 124 -3.45 -0.55 28.10
CA ALA A 124 -3.90 -1.89 27.73
C ALA A 124 -2.80 -2.97 27.82
N TYR A 125 -1.93 -2.91 28.82
CA TYR A 125 -0.96 -3.97 29.10
C TYR A 125 -0.75 -4.13 30.62
N GLU A 126 -0.64 -5.37 31.07
CA GLU A 126 -0.22 -5.68 32.45
C GLU A 126 1.31 -5.63 32.51
N ASP A 127 1.85 -4.82 33.41
CA ASP A 127 3.26 -4.89 33.80
C ASP A 127 3.51 -6.22 34.53
N ILE A 128 4.49 -7.02 34.06
CA ILE A 128 4.94 -8.22 34.80
C ILE A 128 6.47 -8.24 34.92
N GLN A 129 6.91 -8.47 36.16
CA GLN A 129 8.29 -8.76 36.57
C GLN A 129 8.78 -10.06 35.93
N ILE A 130 9.87 -9.99 35.17
CA ILE A 130 10.50 -11.15 34.52
C ILE A 130 11.30 -11.93 35.59
N PRO A 131 11.07 -13.24 35.81
CA PRO A 131 11.93 -14.02 36.69
C PRO A 131 13.25 -14.35 35.98
N ASP A 132 14.36 -13.88 36.57
CA ASP A 132 15.71 -14.30 36.20
C ASP A 132 15.88 -15.79 36.52
N LYS A 133 16.13 -16.59 35.47
CA LYS A 133 16.54 -18.01 35.42
C LYS A 133 15.47 -18.96 34.90
N ILE A 134 15.54 -19.23 33.60
CA ILE A 134 14.97 -20.45 33.01
C ILE A 134 15.97 -21.59 33.26
N GLY A 135 15.57 -22.56 34.09
CA GLY A 135 16.29 -23.81 34.30
C GLY A 135 16.36 -24.63 33.00
N LYS A 136 17.51 -25.26 32.78
CA LYS A 136 17.85 -26.06 31.59
C LYS A 136 16.76 -27.10 31.29
N ALA A 137 16.07 -26.95 30.15
CA ALA A 137 15.19 -27.98 29.61
C ALA A 137 16.01 -29.07 28.89
N ARG A 138 15.65 -30.31 29.18
CA ARG A 138 16.28 -31.55 28.69
C ARG A 138 15.97 -31.75 27.21
N VAL A 139 17.00 -32.01 26.41
CA VAL A 139 16.91 -32.39 25.00
C VAL A 139 16.18 -33.73 24.87
N VAL A 140 15.09 -33.78 24.09
CA VAL A 140 14.53 -35.02 23.56
C VAL A 140 14.40 -34.86 22.04
N ASN A 141 15.10 -35.73 21.32
CA ASN A 141 15.16 -35.78 19.87
C ASN A 141 14.14 -36.80 19.34
N LYS A 142 13.32 -36.32 18.40
CA LYS A 142 12.77 -36.95 17.18
C LYS A 142 12.08 -38.35 17.19
N ASN A 143 10.94 -38.31 16.48
CA ASN A 143 10.35 -39.32 15.58
C ASN A 143 9.73 -40.57 16.23
N ASP A 144 8.39 -40.64 16.23
CA ASP A 144 7.62 -41.55 15.34
C ASP A 144 6.11 -41.54 15.71
N GLU A 145 5.29 -41.91 14.72
CA GLU A 145 3.90 -42.36 14.81
C GLU A 145 2.75 -41.34 14.91
N ILE A 146 2.30 -40.94 13.71
CA ILE A 146 0.90 -40.59 13.43
C ILE A 146 0.18 -41.87 12.95
N TYR A 147 -1.09 -42.01 13.36
CA TYR A 147 -2.16 -42.92 12.91
C TYR A 147 -2.36 -44.22 13.71
N ALA A 148 -3.28 -44.15 14.69
CA ALA A 148 -4.14 -45.27 15.01
C ALA A 148 -5.60 -44.80 15.18
N SER A 149 -6.44 -45.29 14.29
CA SER A 149 -7.89 -45.19 14.21
C SER A 149 -8.62 -45.65 15.49
N ARG A 150 -9.67 -44.92 15.89
CA ARG A 150 -10.86 -45.52 16.51
C ARG A 150 -12.15 -44.80 16.09
N SER A 151 -12.86 -45.43 15.16
CA SER A 151 -14.32 -45.37 14.97
C SER A 151 -15.01 -45.94 16.22
N ALA A 152 -15.89 -45.19 16.86
CA ALA A 152 -17.36 -45.23 16.75
C ALA A 152 -17.95 -45.74 18.07
N ASP A 153 -18.82 -44.95 18.71
CA ASP A 153 -20.21 -45.34 18.97
C ASP A 153 -20.94 -44.20 19.70
N TYR A 154 -22.02 -43.74 19.07
CA TYR A 154 -22.99 -42.85 19.68
C TYR A 154 -23.90 -43.71 20.54
N SER A 155 -23.86 -43.48 21.86
CA SER A 155 -24.89 -43.96 22.78
C SER A 155 -25.65 -42.75 23.33
N THR A 156 -26.94 -42.72 23.04
CA THR A 156 -27.95 -41.91 23.72
C THR A 156 -28.11 -42.43 25.14
N ASP A 157 -28.05 -41.55 26.15
CA ASP A 157 -29.18 -41.35 27.07
C ASP A 157 -28.85 -40.40 28.23
N GLU A 158 -29.94 -39.75 28.62
CA GLU A 158 -30.26 -38.86 29.73
C GLU A 158 -29.36 -38.95 30.98
N TYR A 159 -28.98 -37.78 31.52
CA TYR A 159 -29.07 -37.55 32.97
C TYR A 159 -29.42 -36.09 33.27
N PHE A 160 -30.57 -35.94 33.93
CA PHE A 160 -31.10 -34.73 34.55
C PHE A 160 -30.14 -34.17 35.61
N ILE A 161 -29.86 -32.86 35.58
CA ILE A 161 -29.43 -32.12 36.78
C ILE A 161 -30.41 -30.98 37.04
N LYS A 162 -31.02 -31.05 38.22
CA LYS A 162 -31.98 -30.11 38.80
C LYS A 162 -31.42 -28.69 38.87
N LYS A 163 -32.21 -27.72 38.39
CA LYS A 163 -32.08 -26.29 38.73
C LYS A 163 -32.19 -26.10 40.24
N LYS A 164 -31.29 -25.28 40.80
CA LYS A 164 -31.45 -24.67 42.13
C LYS A 164 -31.60 -23.16 41.98
N ASP A 165 -32.31 -22.60 42.95
CA ASP A 165 -33.19 -21.45 42.81
C ASP A 165 -32.54 -20.07 42.62
N ILE A 166 -33.35 -19.21 41.99
CA ILE A 166 -33.13 -17.80 41.71
C ILE A 166 -33.67 -16.97 42.88
N HIS A 167 -32.94 -15.95 43.33
CA HIS A 167 -33.53 -14.76 43.95
C HIS A 167 -33.35 -13.55 43.00
N PRO A 168 -34.41 -12.78 42.68
CA PRO A 168 -34.32 -11.65 41.77
C PRO A 168 -34.33 -10.30 42.51
N ALA A 169 -33.61 -9.31 41.98
CA ALA A 169 -33.90 -7.88 42.14
C ALA A 169 -33.03 -7.03 41.17
N PRO A 170 -33.42 -5.79 40.83
CA PRO A 170 -34.74 -5.28 40.50
C PRO A 170 -34.79 -4.63 39.10
N LYS A 171 -36.00 -4.46 38.56
CA LYS A 171 -36.28 -3.83 37.26
C LYS A 171 -35.87 -2.35 37.27
N LYS A 172 -35.03 -1.93 36.31
CA LYS A 172 -34.89 -0.51 35.91
C LYS A 172 -35.67 -0.23 34.62
N ALA A 173 -36.23 0.97 34.59
CA ALA A 173 -37.32 1.43 33.73
C ALA A 173 -37.13 1.20 32.22
N GLN A 174 -38.17 0.68 31.59
CA GLN A 174 -38.36 0.74 30.13
C GLN A 174 -38.75 2.16 29.73
N TRP A 175 -37.88 2.83 28.99
CA TRP A 175 -38.29 3.95 28.15
C TRP A 175 -38.90 3.36 26.87
N LYS A 176 -40.18 3.68 26.61
CA LYS A 176 -40.81 3.40 25.31
C LYS A 176 -40.31 4.44 24.32
N ASP A 177 -39.39 4.05 23.46
CA ASP A 177 -39.16 4.77 22.22
C ASP A 177 -40.30 4.43 21.24
N SER A 178 -40.92 5.46 20.67
CA SER A 178 -42.08 5.37 19.79
C SER A 178 -41.76 5.69 18.33
N SER A 179 -40.53 5.49 17.88
CA SER A 179 -40.21 5.51 16.45
C SER A 179 -40.25 4.09 15.85
N LYS A 180 -41.41 3.70 15.32
CA LYS A 180 -41.48 2.60 14.34
C LYS A 180 -40.81 3.06 13.06
N THR A 181 -39.59 2.60 12.79
CA THR A 181 -38.98 2.73 11.46
C THR A 181 -39.73 1.81 10.51
N GLN A 182 -40.45 2.38 9.54
CA GLN A 182 -40.93 1.63 8.38
C GLN A 182 -39.79 1.60 7.34
N ASN A 183 -39.39 0.39 6.93
CA ASN A 183 -38.59 0.24 5.71
C ASN A 183 -39.51 0.58 4.53
N ILE A 184 -39.05 1.46 3.64
CA ILE A 184 -39.77 1.84 2.43
C ILE A 184 -39.75 0.61 1.49
N GLU A 185 -40.93 0.04 1.25
CA GLU A 185 -41.11 -1.00 0.24
C GLU A 185 -41.11 -0.37 -1.17
N GLU A 186 -40.35 -0.99 -2.06
CA GLU A 186 -40.17 -0.64 -3.47
C GLU A 186 -41.50 -0.64 -4.24
N VAL A 187 -41.66 0.34 -5.15
CA VAL A 187 -42.85 0.52 -5.99
C VAL A 187 -42.89 -0.56 -7.07
N VAL A 188 -43.89 -1.45 -7.01
CA VAL A 188 -44.13 -2.50 -8.02
C VAL A 188 -45.16 -2.02 -9.04
N LEU A 189 -44.77 -1.91 -10.31
CA LEU A 189 -45.70 -1.75 -11.43
C LEU A 189 -46.36 -3.10 -11.74
N TYR A 190 -47.69 -3.16 -11.72
CA TYR A 190 -48.46 -4.35 -12.11
C TYR A 190 -48.64 -4.40 -13.62
N ALA A 191 -48.03 -5.39 -14.28
CA ALA A 191 -48.47 -5.89 -15.59
C ALA A 191 -49.14 -7.26 -15.39
N PRO A 192 -50.28 -7.55 -16.05
CA PRO A 192 -51.03 -8.76 -15.81
C PRO A 192 -50.38 -9.93 -16.56
N LEU A 193 -49.53 -10.71 -15.88
CA LEU A 193 -49.23 -12.14 -16.09
C LEU A 193 -48.16 -12.55 -15.05
N THR A 194 -48.60 -13.31 -14.04
CA THR A 194 -47.93 -13.45 -12.74
C THR A 194 -46.75 -14.43 -12.74
N TYR A 195 -45.52 -13.92 -12.50
CA TYR A 195 -44.44 -14.61 -11.78
C TYR A 195 -43.74 -13.64 -10.83
N LYS A 196 -43.67 -13.97 -9.53
CA LYS A 196 -42.96 -13.17 -8.54
C LYS A 196 -41.48 -13.57 -8.55
N LYS A 197 -40.65 -12.88 -9.33
CA LYS A 197 -39.19 -12.97 -9.24
C LYS A 197 -38.71 -11.88 -8.29
N THR A 198 -38.33 -12.25 -7.06
CA THR A 198 -37.61 -11.32 -6.17
C THR A 198 -36.20 -11.15 -6.74
N ILE A 199 -36.00 -10.12 -7.55
CA ILE A 199 -34.66 -9.71 -7.97
C ILE A 199 -34.18 -8.74 -6.88
N SER A 200 -33.39 -9.23 -5.94
CA SER A 200 -32.54 -8.32 -5.16
C SER A 200 -31.43 -7.84 -6.08
N THR A 201 -31.57 -6.65 -6.65
CA THR A 201 -30.50 -5.95 -7.36
C THR A 201 -29.42 -5.58 -6.34
N THR A 202 -28.42 -6.44 -6.19
CA THR A 202 -27.19 -6.12 -5.48
C THR A 202 -26.03 -6.81 -6.19
N THR A 203 -25.47 -6.10 -7.16
CA THR A 203 -24.24 -6.44 -7.87
C THR A 203 -23.02 -6.11 -6.99
N SER A 204 -22.81 -6.91 -5.95
CA SER A 204 -21.55 -6.94 -5.21
C SER A 204 -20.96 -8.34 -5.32
N SER A 205 -19.91 -8.49 -6.13
CA SER A 205 -19.25 -9.75 -6.52
C SER A 205 -18.59 -10.52 -5.35
N SER A 206 -18.48 -9.92 -4.16
CA SER A 206 -17.99 -10.56 -2.93
C SER A 206 -19.00 -11.50 -2.26
N THR A 207 -20.28 -11.42 -2.64
CA THR A 207 -21.29 -12.45 -2.39
C THR A 207 -22.02 -12.72 -3.70
N ILE A 208 -21.76 -13.85 -4.36
CA ILE A 208 -22.70 -14.30 -5.37
C ILE A 208 -23.92 -14.84 -4.61
N VAL A 209 -24.88 -13.96 -4.33
CA VAL A 209 -26.19 -14.37 -3.82
C VAL A 209 -27.02 -14.83 -5.00
N SER A 210 -26.73 -16.02 -5.51
CA SER A 210 -27.64 -16.70 -6.45
C SER A 210 -28.63 -17.52 -5.63
N SER A 211 -29.76 -16.92 -5.26
CA SER A 211 -30.86 -17.67 -4.65
C SER A 211 -31.65 -18.39 -5.75
N ALA A 212 -31.31 -19.66 -5.99
CA ALA A 212 -32.09 -20.51 -6.89
C ALA A 212 -33.08 -21.35 -6.07
N PRO A 213 -34.41 -21.22 -6.25
CA PRO A 213 -35.33 -22.24 -5.80
C PRO A 213 -35.07 -23.51 -6.62
N LEU A 214 -34.57 -24.57 -5.97
CA LEU A 214 -34.17 -25.84 -6.62
C LEU A 214 -35.35 -26.69 -7.12
N ASN A 215 -36.54 -26.13 -7.23
CA ASN A 215 -37.80 -26.85 -7.44
C ASN A 215 -37.93 -27.56 -8.81
N TYR A 216 -36.96 -27.45 -9.73
CA TYR A 216 -37.10 -27.96 -11.10
C TYR A 216 -35.86 -28.62 -11.72
N ILE A 217 -34.91 -29.11 -10.93
CA ILE A 217 -33.82 -29.93 -11.47
C ILE A 217 -33.98 -31.37 -10.98
N ALA A 218 -34.36 -32.26 -11.90
CA ALA A 218 -34.38 -33.70 -11.68
C ALA A 218 -32.94 -34.23 -11.59
N SER A 219 -32.25 -33.97 -10.48
CA SER A 219 -30.98 -34.60 -10.16
C SER A 219 -31.08 -35.29 -8.79
N ASN A 220 -30.45 -36.48 -8.69
CA ASN A 220 -30.46 -37.28 -7.46
C ASN A 220 -29.44 -36.80 -6.42
N ASN A 221 -28.74 -35.68 -6.65
CA ASN A 221 -27.71 -35.14 -5.77
C ASN A 221 -27.65 -33.61 -5.81
N VAL A 222 -27.70 -32.98 -4.63
CA VAL A 222 -27.63 -31.52 -4.43
C VAL A 222 -26.40 -30.89 -5.09
N GLY A 223 -25.24 -31.57 -5.07
CA GLY A 223 -24.04 -31.06 -5.73
C GLY A 223 -24.26 -30.78 -7.21
N GLN A 224 -24.87 -31.72 -7.95
CA GLN A 224 -25.18 -31.59 -9.38
C GLN A 224 -26.31 -30.60 -9.66
N ALA A 225 -27.31 -30.52 -8.78
CA ALA A 225 -28.40 -29.54 -8.91
C ALA A 225 -27.88 -28.08 -8.85
N LEU A 226 -26.80 -27.85 -8.10
CA LEU A 226 -26.22 -26.52 -7.89
C LEU A 226 -25.27 -26.10 -9.02
N GLN A 227 -24.73 -27.06 -9.78
CA GLN A 227 -23.89 -26.78 -10.94
C GLN A 227 -24.75 -26.16 -12.05
N GLY A 228 -24.56 -24.87 -12.29
CA GLY A 228 -25.34 -24.08 -13.26
C GLY A 228 -26.48 -23.26 -12.66
N SER A 229 -27.00 -23.64 -11.48
CA SER A 229 -28.04 -22.88 -10.75
C SER A 229 -27.48 -21.82 -9.81
N VAL A 230 -26.26 -22.04 -9.31
CA VAL A 230 -25.54 -21.09 -8.46
C VAL A 230 -24.26 -20.68 -9.18
N ALA A 231 -24.16 -19.38 -9.52
CA ALA A 231 -22.99 -18.87 -10.20
C ALA A 231 -21.71 -19.09 -9.35
N GLY A 232 -20.71 -19.72 -9.97
CA GLY A 232 -19.42 -19.98 -9.34
C GLY A 232 -19.25 -21.34 -8.66
N ILE A 233 -20.23 -22.25 -8.63
CA ILE A 233 -20.02 -23.64 -8.18
C ILE A 233 -19.59 -24.53 -9.36
N GLN A 234 -18.50 -25.30 -9.18
CA GLN A 234 -18.01 -26.30 -10.13
C GLN A 234 -17.90 -27.67 -9.47
N ILE A 235 -18.22 -28.73 -10.21
CA ILE A 235 -17.97 -30.11 -9.79
C ILE A 235 -16.86 -30.67 -10.66
N GLN A 236 -15.74 -31.03 -10.04
CA GLN A 236 -14.64 -31.70 -10.72
C GLN A 236 -14.81 -33.21 -10.56
N SER A 237 -14.83 -33.96 -11.66
CA SER A 237 -14.80 -35.42 -11.61
C SER A 237 -13.35 -35.88 -11.41
N SER A 238 -13.06 -36.61 -10.33
CA SER A 238 -11.73 -37.22 -10.19
C SER A 238 -11.63 -38.41 -11.15
N GLY A 239 -11.29 -38.14 -12.41
CA GLY A 239 -10.93 -39.18 -13.36
C GLY A 239 -9.61 -39.81 -12.95
N MET A 240 -9.66 -40.96 -12.27
CA MET A 240 -8.45 -41.75 -12.00
C MET A 240 -7.87 -42.17 -13.36
N LYS A 241 -6.78 -41.54 -13.81
CA LYS A 241 -6.05 -41.96 -15.01
C LYS A 241 -5.60 -43.41 -14.82
N ARG A 242 -6.19 -44.32 -15.59
CA ARG A 242 -5.78 -45.73 -15.65
C ARG A 242 -4.28 -45.80 -15.97
N ARG A 243 -3.47 -46.28 -15.04
CA ARG A 243 -2.13 -46.77 -15.37
C ARG A 243 -2.30 -48.11 -16.08
N LYS A 244 -1.70 -48.22 -17.27
CA LYS A 244 -1.69 -49.42 -18.09
C LYS A 244 -0.87 -50.49 -17.34
N GLY A 245 -1.54 -51.43 -16.65
CA GLY A 245 -0.85 -52.55 -16.00
C GLY A 245 -1.54 -53.21 -14.79
N ASP A 246 -2.46 -52.54 -14.10
CA ASP A 246 -3.02 -53.11 -12.86
C ASP A 246 -4.12 -54.15 -13.12
N LYS A 247 -3.80 -55.42 -12.85
CA LYS A 247 -4.77 -56.53 -12.81
C LYS A 247 -5.57 -56.47 -11.50
N ILE A 248 -6.86 -56.18 -11.59
CA ILE A 248 -7.79 -56.27 -10.45
C ILE A 248 -8.14 -57.75 -10.23
N LYS A 249 -7.74 -58.31 -9.08
CA LYS A 249 -8.36 -59.53 -8.54
C LYS A 249 -9.75 -59.15 -8.05
N ASN A 250 -10.77 -59.56 -8.81
CA ASN A 250 -12.16 -59.44 -8.43
C ASN A 250 -12.47 -60.59 -7.44
N THR A 251 -12.49 -60.30 -6.15
CA THR A 251 -12.95 -61.27 -5.16
C THR A 251 -14.05 -60.65 -4.30
N VAL A 252 -15.18 -61.36 -4.31
CA VAL A 252 -16.37 -61.27 -3.45
C VAL A 252 -17.51 -60.37 -3.94
N ASN A 253 -18.50 -61.08 -4.50
CA ASN A 253 -19.87 -60.70 -4.75
C ASN A 253 -20.53 -59.97 -3.56
N THR A 254 -20.85 -58.70 -3.74
CA THR A 254 -22.03 -58.09 -3.10
C THR A 254 -22.68 -57.20 -4.14
N ALA A 255 -23.75 -57.71 -4.75
CA ALA A 255 -24.56 -56.97 -5.69
C ALA A 255 -25.30 -55.86 -4.94
N ASN A 256 -24.77 -54.63 -4.96
CA ASN A 256 -25.51 -53.39 -4.72
C ASN A 256 -24.73 -52.19 -5.30
N ASN A 257 -25.25 -51.65 -6.39
CA ASN A 257 -25.03 -50.32 -6.98
C ASN A 257 -23.61 -49.73 -6.94
N GLY A 258 -22.86 -49.94 -8.03
CA GLY A 258 -21.58 -49.30 -8.29
C GLY A 258 -21.69 -47.79 -8.51
N TYR A 259 -21.23 -47.01 -7.53
CA TYR A 259 -20.85 -45.60 -7.71
C TYR A 259 -19.68 -45.27 -6.77
N LEU A 260 -18.44 -45.39 -7.24
CA LEU A 260 -17.31 -44.64 -6.67
C LEU A 260 -17.17 -43.32 -7.43
N ASN A 261 -18.13 -42.41 -7.22
CA ASN A 261 -18.10 -41.05 -7.76
C ASN A 261 -17.43 -40.11 -6.75
N ASN A 262 -16.09 -40.08 -6.73
CA ASN A 262 -15.34 -39.08 -5.97
C ASN A 262 -15.26 -37.75 -6.75
N ASN A 263 -16.42 -37.19 -7.09
CA ASN A 263 -16.48 -35.83 -7.61
C ASN A 263 -16.15 -34.86 -6.46
N GLN A 264 -15.45 -33.76 -6.68
CA GLN A 264 -15.14 -32.74 -5.66
C GLN A 264 -15.87 -31.44 -6.00
N ILE A 265 -16.48 -30.80 -5.00
CA ILE A 265 -17.14 -29.49 -5.15
C ILE A 265 -16.10 -28.39 -4.96
N ALA A 266 -15.99 -27.47 -5.91
CA ALA A 266 -15.08 -26.33 -5.86
C ALA A 266 -15.81 -25.02 -6.21
N ILE A 267 -15.32 -23.90 -5.69
CA ILE A 267 -15.81 -22.57 -6.04
C ILE A 267 -14.85 -21.93 -7.07
N ARG A 268 -15.39 -21.50 -8.22
CA ARG A 268 -14.64 -20.85 -9.30
C ARG A 268 -13.95 -19.58 -8.79
N GLY A 269 -12.65 -19.46 -9.07
CA GLY A 269 -11.80 -18.31 -8.73
C GLY A 269 -11.02 -18.45 -7.41
N LEU A 270 -11.26 -19.50 -6.63
CA LEU A 270 -10.52 -19.79 -5.40
C LEU A 270 -9.72 -21.08 -5.67
N ALA A 271 -8.39 -21.02 -5.74
CA ALA A 271 -7.55 -22.22 -5.84
C ALA A 271 -6.24 -22.01 -5.07
N THR A 272 -5.93 -22.93 -4.16
CA THR A 272 -4.72 -22.97 -3.33
C THR A 272 -3.65 -23.91 -3.92
N VAL A 273 -2.37 -23.61 -3.67
CA VAL A 273 -1.21 -24.30 -4.28
C VAL A 273 -0.89 -25.67 -3.65
N LYS A 274 -1.54 -26.08 -2.54
CA LYS A 274 -1.43 -27.45 -1.99
C LYS A 274 -2.75 -27.98 -1.40
N SER A 275 -3.07 -29.23 -1.78
CA SER A 275 -4.08 -30.21 -1.32
C SER A 275 -5.48 -29.70 -0.90
N THR A 276 -6.48 -30.12 -1.70
CA THR A 276 -7.95 -30.02 -1.53
C THR A 276 -8.52 -28.59 -1.51
N ASN A 277 -9.03 -28.16 -2.66
CA ASN A 277 -9.72 -26.89 -2.88
C ASN A 277 -11.20 -26.97 -2.46
N GLU A 278 -11.45 -27.46 -1.25
CA GLU A 278 -12.82 -27.73 -0.76
C GLU A 278 -13.36 -26.51 -0.03
N PRO A 279 -14.57 -26.02 -0.40
CA PRO A 279 -15.24 -24.96 0.34
C PRO A 279 -15.83 -25.50 1.65
N LEU A 280 -15.94 -24.63 2.65
CA LEU A 280 -16.65 -24.99 3.88
C LEU A 280 -18.15 -25.03 3.61
N ILE A 281 -18.83 -26.08 4.07
CA ILE A 281 -20.28 -26.21 3.88
C ILE A 281 -20.99 -25.97 5.20
N VAL A 282 -21.97 -25.07 5.19
CA VAL A 282 -22.76 -24.68 6.35
C VAL A 282 -24.23 -24.91 6.03
N VAL A 283 -24.91 -25.75 6.81
CA VAL A 283 -26.35 -26.01 6.66
C VAL A 283 -27.05 -25.50 7.91
N ASN A 284 -28.00 -24.58 7.74
CA ASN A 284 -28.78 -23.98 8.84
C ASN A 284 -27.91 -23.42 9.98
N GLY A 285 -26.78 -22.78 9.64
CA GLY A 285 -25.84 -22.20 10.60
C GLY A 285 -24.99 -23.23 11.37
N LYS A 286 -24.83 -24.44 10.84
CA LYS A 286 -23.88 -25.44 11.35
C LYS A 286 -22.94 -25.90 10.25
N VAL A 287 -21.65 -25.96 10.55
CA VAL A 287 -20.66 -26.57 9.66
C VAL A 287 -20.95 -28.07 9.54
N VAL A 288 -21.03 -28.58 8.31
CA VAL A 288 -21.29 -29.98 8.00
C VAL A 288 -20.21 -30.53 7.07
N ASN A 289 -20.09 -31.85 7.02
CA ASN A 289 -19.22 -32.51 6.05
C ASN A 289 -19.90 -32.66 4.68
N GLU A 290 -19.10 -32.95 3.66
CA GLU A 290 -19.60 -33.07 2.28
C GLU A 290 -20.60 -34.23 2.10
N ALA A 291 -20.38 -35.35 2.79
CA ALA A 291 -21.28 -36.51 2.76
C ALA A 291 -22.70 -36.13 3.21
N TYR A 292 -22.82 -35.35 4.28
CA TYR A 292 -24.10 -34.85 4.76
C TYR A 292 -24.75 -33.89 3.77
N PHE A 293 -23.97 -32.98 3.17
CA PHE A 293 -24.47 -32.03 2.17
C PHE A 293 -25.03 -32.73 0.92
N ARG A 294 -24.37 -33.77 0.43
CA ARG A 294 -24.84 -34.57 -0.71
C ARG A 294 -26.10 -35.38 -0.42
N ALA A 295 -26.27 -35.79 0.84
CA ALA A 295 -27.44 -36.54 1.30
C ALA A 295 -28.66 -35.64 1.58
N LEU A 296 -28.53 -34.31 1.49
CA LEU A 296 -29.67 -33.40 1.64
C LEU A 296 -30.68 -33.63 0.52
N ASN A 297 -31.97 -33.56 0.85
CA ASN A 297 -33.03 -33.58 -0.15
C ASN A 297 -33.11 -32.20 -0.83
N PRO A 298 -32.89 -32.11 -2.16
CA PRO A 298 -32.96 -30.84 -2.89
C PRO A 298 -34.29 -30.09 -2.72
N GLN A 299 -35.41 -30.81 -2.57
CA GLN A 299 -36.75 -30.23 -2.43
C GLN A 299 -36.98 -29.50 -1.10
N LYS A 300 -36.10 -29.74 -0.11
CA LYS A 300 -36.16 -29.09 1.22
C LYS A 300 -35.21 -27.90 1.34
N ILE A 301 -34.47 -27.58 0.29
CA ILE A 301 -33.55 -26.44 0.28
C ILE A 301 -34.34 -25.20 -0.12
N GLU A 302 -34.38 -24.23 0.78
CA GLU A 302 -35.02 -22.93 0.58
C GLU A 302 -34.10 -22.00 -0.23
N SER A 303 -32.82 -21.94 0.13
CA SER A 303 -31.82 -21.16 -0.58
C SER A 303 -30.41 -21.70 -0.38
N VAL A 304 -29.53 -21.40 -1.34
CA VAL A 304 -28.08 -21.60 -1.23
C VAL A 304 -27.40 -20.28 -1.52
N GLU A 305 -26.47 -19.88 -0.65
CA GLU A 305 -25.66 -18.67 -0.76
C GLU A 305 -24.18 -19.05 -0.75
N VAL A 306 -23.39 -18.39 -1.60
CA VAL A 306 -21.94 -18.58 -1.63
C VAL A 306 -21.26 -17.32 -1.13
N VAL A 307 -20.62 -17.43 0.03
CA VAL A 307 -19.86 -16.35 0.67
C VAL A 307 -18.37 -16.54 0.34
N LYS A 308 -17.70 -15.47 -0.11
CA LYS A 308 -16.29 -15.50 -0.53
C LYS A 308 -15.46 -14.44 0.18
N GLY A 309 -14.13 -14.57 0.08
CA GLY A 309 -13.17 -13.54 0.49
C GLY A 309 -13.23 -13.19 1.98
N ALA A 310 -13.09 -11.90 2.30
CA ALA A 310 -13.02 -11.39 3.67
C ALA A 310 -14.26 -11.76 4.52
N ALA A 311 -15.47 -11.76 3.93
CA ALA A 311 -16.70 -12.12 4.65
C ALA A 311 -16.72 -13.61 5.06
N ALA A 312 -16.20 -14.50 4.22
CA ALA A 312 -16.11 -15.93 4.52
C ALA A 312 -15.07 -16.21 5.61
N SER A 313 -13.90 -15.56 5.51
CA SER A 313 -12.83 -15.65 6.49
C SER A 313 -13.21 -15.03 7.83
N ALA A 314 -14.03 -13.99 7.85
CA ALA A 314 -14.52 -13.38 9.09
C ALA A 314 -15.46 -14.31 9.85
N LEU A 315 -16.35 -15.01 9.15
CA LEU A 315 -17.30 -15.92 9.77
C LEU A 315 -16.66 -17.24 10.24
N TYR A 316 -15.69 -17.77 9.47
CA TYR A 316 -15.20 -19.13 9.67
C TYR A 316 -13.67 -19.28 9.71
N GLY A 317 -12.92 -18.17 9.78
CA GLY A 317 -11.46 -18.17 9.90
C GLY A 317 -10.76 -18.83 8.72
N SER A 318 -9.64 -19.51 8.99
CA SER A 318 -8.84 -20.23 7.96
C SER A 318 -9.63 -21.29 7.19
N ARG A 319 -10.74 -21.78 7.73
CA ARG A 319 -11.64 -22.75 7.07
C ARG A 319 -12.51 -22.10 6.00
N GLY A 320 -12.71 -20.78 6.05
CA GLY A 320 -13.48 -20.02 5.07
C GLY A 320 -12.68 -19.48 3.88
N VAL A 321 -11.35 -19.69 3.86
CA VAL A 321 -10.43 -19.15 2.83
C VAL A 321 -10.77 -19.64 1.42
N ASN A 322 -11.21 -20.89 1.29
CA ASN A 322 -11.66 -21.48 0.01
C ASN A 322 -13.14 -21.16 -0.31
N GLY A 323 -13.76 -20.24 0.43
CA GLY A 323 -15.17 -19.87 0.33
C GLY A 323 -16.08 -20.78 1.16
N VAL A 324 -17.30 -20.29 1.40
CA VAL A 324 -18.30 -20.94 2.25
C VAL A 324 -19.60 -21.08 1.48
N ILE A 325 -20.12 -22.30 1.40
CA ILE A 325 -21.46 -22.59 0.85
C ILE A 325 -22.43 -22.67 2.02
N VAL A 326 -23.35 -21.71 2.09
CA VAL A 326 -24.39 -21.62 3.08
C VAL A 326 -25.70 -22.15 2.50
N VAL A 327 -26.30 -23.14 3.16
CA VAL A 327 -27.56 -23.77 2.76
C VAL A 327 -28.61 -23.50 3.82
N LYS A 328 -29.74 -22.97 3.38
CA LYS A 328 -30.93 -22.77 4.18
C LYS A 328 -31.99 -23.79 3.78
N THR A 329 -32.54 -24.53 4.73
CA THR A 329 -33.64 -25.48 4.48
C THR A 329 -34.98 -24.94 4.97
N ASP A 330 -36.07 -25.40 4.36
CA ASP A 330 -37.47 -25.05 4.63
C ASP A 330 -37.87 -25.14 6.13
N ARG A 331 -37.27 -26.08 6.88
CA ARG A 331 -37.55 -26.34 8.30
C ARG A 331 -36.38 -25.97 9.20
N LEU A 332 -36.20 -24.68 9.45
CA LEU A 332 -35.25 -24.20 10.46
C LEU A 332 -35.80 -24.28 11.89
N SER A 333 -35.05 -24.93 12.78
CA SER A 333 -35.26 -24.81 14.23
C SER A 333 -35.12 -23.34 14.69
N LYS A 334 -35.79 -22.96 15.80
CA LYS A 334 -35.67 -21.59 16.36
C LYS A 334 -34.21 -21.16 16.59
N ARG A 335 -33.35 -22.09 17.03
CA ARG A 335 -31.91 -21.86 17.21
C ARG A 335 -31.15 -21.72 15.88
N GLY A 336 -31.57 -22.46 14.85
CA GLY A 336 -31.04 -22.33 13.49
C GLY A 336 -31.39 -20.99 12.85
N LYS A 337 -32.63 -20.51 13.03
CA LYS A 337 -33.05 -19.17 12.57
C LYS A 337 -32.17 -18.08 13.17
N ARG A 338 -31.97 -18.10 14.50
CA ARG A 338 -31.13 -17.11 15.19
C ARG A 338 -29.69 -17.09 14.68
N ARG A 339 -29.08 -18.26 14.43
CA ARG A 339 -27.72 -18.35 13.88
C ARG A 339 -27.62 -17.83 12.46
N MET A 340 -28.63 -18.11 11.64
CA MET A 340 -28.69 -17.59 10.27
C MET A 340 -28.89 -16.08 10.26
N GLU A 341 -29.70 -15.54 11.18
CA GLU A 341 -29.89 -14.10 11.37
C GLU A 341 -28.61 -13.40 11.86
N GLU A 342 -27.94 -13.95 12.87
CA GLU A 342 -26.63 -13.46 13.37
C GLU A 342 -25.59 -13.46 12.24
N MET A 343 -25.49 -14.55 11.48
CA MET A 343 -24.58 -14.66 10.34
C MET A 343 -24.92 -13.68 9.22
N GLN A 344 -26.20 -13.52 8.89
CA GLN A 344 -26.64 -12.56 7.86
C GLN A 344 -26.37 -11.12 8.28
N GLN A 345 -26.53 -10.79 9.57
CA GLN A 345 -26.18 -9.49 10.13
C GLN A 345 -24.68 -9.23 10.00
N THR A 346 -23.82 -10.20 10.31
CA THR A 346 -22.38 -10.07 10.10
C THR A 346 -22.03 -9.88 8.62
N ILE A 347 -22.62 -10.67 7.72
CA ILE A 347 -22.43 -10.50 6.26
C ILE A 347 -22.86 -9.09 5.84
N ASN A 348 -24.01 -8.61 6.31
CA ASN A 348 -24.53 -7.29 5.97
C ASN A 348 -23.69 -6.17 6.61
N GLN A 349 -23.13 -6.37 7.80
CA GLN A 349 -22.20 -5.44 8.44
C GLN A 349 -20.90 -5.32 7.64
N TYR A 350 -20.38 -6.44 7.12
CA TYR A 350 -19.25 -6.40 6.17
C TYR A 350 -19.63 -5.71 4.84
N LYS A 351 -20.87 -5.86 4.38
CA LYS A 351 -21.38 -5.16 3.18
C LYS A 351 -21.55 -3.65 3.41
N GLN A 352 -22.02 -3.23 4.58
CA GLN A 352 -22.20 -1.81 4.90
C GLN A 352 -20.89 -1.10 5.24
N ASN A 353 -19.92 -1.79 5.85
CA ASN A 353 -18.57 -1.25 6.07
C ASN A 353 -17.72 -1.15 4.78
N GLN A 354 -18.25 -1.58 3.63
CA GLN A 354 -17.58 -1.48 2.33
C GLN A 354 -18.03 -0.26 1.49
N VAL A 355 -18.84 0.67 2.04
CA VAL A 355 -19.13 1.94 1.34
C VAL A 355 -19.06 3.11 2.32
N SER A 356 -17.82 3.50 2.58
CA SER A 356 -17.38 4.87 2.83
C SER A 356 -15.93 4.91 2.35
N ASP A 357 -15.72 4.69 1.04
CA ASP A 357 -14.40 4.85 0.41
C ASP A 357 -14.04 6.34 0.44
N ASN A 358 -13.41 6.77 1.53
CA ASN A 358 -12.63 8.00 1.59
C ASN A 358 -11.24 7.77 0.95
N GLU A 359 -11.15 6.94 -0.09
CA GLU A 359 -9.90 6.75 -0.84
C GLU A 359 -9.80 7.88 -1.89
N GLY A 360 -9.01 8.90 -1.57
CA GLY A 360 -8.65 9.96 -2.52
C GLY A 360 -7.40 9.56 -3.29
N TYR A 361 -7.51 9.54 -4.62
CA TYR A 361 -6.39 9.37 -5.53
C TYR A 361 -6.13 10.69 -6.24
N ASP A 362 -4.89 11.17 -6.20
CA ASP A 362 -4.52 12.34 -6.99
C ASP A 362 -4.64 12.00 -8.48
N ALA A 363 -5.39 12.84 -9.20
CA ALA A 363 -5.45 12.75 -10.64
C ALA A 363 -4.09 13.16 -11.22
N PHE A 364 -3.60 12.38 -12.18
CA PHE A 364 -2.34 12.66 -12.85
C PHE A 364 -2.45 12.31 -14.33
N VAL A 365 -1.77 13.11 -15.15
CA VAL A 365 -1.83 13.03 -16.61
C VAL A 365 -0.78 12.03 -17.09
N GLU A 366 -1.19 11.09 -17.93
CA GLU A 366 -0.28 10.11 -18.54
C GLU A 366 0.79 10.82 -19.37
N ASN A 367 2.03 10.33 -19.31
CA ASN A 367 3.12 10.91 -20.08
C ASN A 367 2.81 10.88 -21.60
N PRO A 368 2.78 12.05 -22.27
CA PRO A 368 2.50 12.12 -23.69
C PRO A 368 3.71 11.65 -24.52
N PHE A 369 3.47 11.43 -25.80
CA PHE A 369 4.53 11.28 -26.79
C PHE A 369 5.26 12.62 -27.01
N GLU A 370 6.58 12.59 -26.85
CA GLU A 370 7.49 13.73 -27.04
C GLU A 370 8.16 13.59 -28.41
N LEU A 371 8.22 14.68 -29.18
CA LEU A 371 8.87 14.66 -30.49
C LEU A 371 10.40 14.77 -30.31
N THR A 372 11.14 13.75 -30.73
CA THR A 372 12.60 13.66 -30.49
C THR A 372 13.37 14.85 -31.05
N LYS A 373 12.96 15.35 -32.22
CA LYS A 373 13.61 16.52 -32.86
C LYS A 373 13.52 17.81 -32.02
N LYS A 374 12.49 17.94 -31.17
CA LYS A 374 12.28 19.09 -30.29
C LYS A 374 12.81 18.84 -28.89
N GLN A 375 12.63 17.63 -28.38
CA GLN A 375 13.03 17.23 -27.04
C GLN A 375 13.70 15.84 -27.08
N PRO A 376 15.01 15.77 -27.40
CA PRO A 376 15.72 14.49 -27.49
C PRO A 376 16.00 13.87 -26.11
N LEU A 377 15.93 14.66 -25.05
CA LEU A 377 16.25 14.25 -23.68
C LEU A 377 14.99 13.96 -22.86
N SER A 378 15.03 12.84 -22.12
CA SER A 378 14.07 12.49 -21.08
C SER A 378 14.79 12.18 -19.77
N THR A 379 14.41 12.85 -18.69
CA THR A 379 15.07 12.76 -17.38
C THR A 379 14.06 12.36 -16.31
N PHE A 380 14.43 11.41 -15.45
CA PHE A 380 13.57 10.94 -14.36
C PHE A 380 14.38 10.37 -13.19
N SER A 381 13.76 10.30 -12.02
CA SER A 381 14.31 9.64 -10.83
C SER A 381 13.95 8.15 -10.81
N ILE A 382 14.80 7.33 -10.20
CA ILE A 382 14.57 5.88 -10.04
C ILE A 382 13.72 5.52 -8.81
N ASP A 383 13.21 6.53 -8.12
CA ASP A 383 12.43 6.35 -6.90
C ASP A 383 11.09 5.68 -7.23
N VAL A 384 10.92 4.43 -6.82
CA VAL A 384 9.74 3.62 -7.14
C VAL A 384 9.27 2.85 -5.92
N ASP A 385 8.00 3.05 -5.60
CA ASP A 385 7.27 2.33 -4.57
C ASP A 385 6.61 1.07 -5.14
N ASN A 386 6.00 0.25 -4.27
CA ASN A 386 5.32 -0.98 -4.66
C ASN A 386 3.85 -1.01 -4.21
N ALA A 387 3.36 0.07 -3.64
CA ALA A 387 2.09 0.11 -2.93
C ALA A 387 0.89 0.02 -3.88
N ALA A 388 0.96 0.68 -5.04
CA ALA A 388 -0.10 0.69 -6.03
C ALA A 388 -0.47 -0.72 -6.51
N TYR A 389 0.51 -1.59 -6.76
CA TYR A 389 0.22 -2.97 -7.18
C TYR A 389 -0.52 -3.77 -6.10
N SER A 390 -0.07 -3.69 -4.85
CA SER A 390 -0.72 -4.33 -3.71
C SER A 390 -2.16 -3.83 -3.53
N ASN A 391 -2.38 -2.53 -3.74
CA ASN A 391 -3.71 -1.93 -3.69
C ASN A 391 -4.62 -2.42 -4.85
N ILE A 392 -4.12 -2.42 -6.10
CA ILE A 392 -4.83 -2.97 -7.26
C ILE A 392 -5.18 -4.44 -7.06
N ARG A 393 -4.23 -5.24 -6.56
CA ARG A 393 -4.45 -6.65 -6.21
C ARG A 393 -5.59 -6.79 -5.21
N ARG A 394 -5.57 -6.00 -4.12
CA ARG A 394 -6.63 -5.98 -3.10
C ARG A 394 -7.99 -5.67 -3.74
N MET A 395 -8.09 -4.62 -4.55
CA MET A 395 -9.32 -4.22 -5.22
C MET A 395 -9.88 -5.35 -6.09
N ILE A 396 -9.05 -5.92 -6.96
CA ILE A 396 -9.45 -7.01 -7.86
C ILE A 396 -9.88 -8.24 -7.06
N ASN A 397 -9.11 -8.63 -6.04
CA ASN A 397 -9.43 -9.79 -5.20
C ASN A 397 -10.72 -9.60 -4.38
N ASN A 398 -11.04 -8.36 -4.01
CA ASN A 398 -12.29 -8.00 -3.34
C ASN A 398 -13.46 -7.83 -4.32
N GLY A 399 -13.21 -7.88 -5.63
CA GLY A 399 -14.22 -7.65 -6.65
C GLY A 399 -14.62 -6.17 -6.82
N GLN A 400 -13.78 -5.25 -6.32
CA GLN A 400 -13.95 -3.81 -6.44
C GLN A 400 -13.50 -3.31 -7.83
N ILE A 401 -14.05 -2.17 -8.24
CA ILE A 401 -13.59 -1.47 -9.44
C ILE A 401 -12.23 -0.84 -9.12
N VAL A 402 -11.25 -1.02 -10.01
CA VAL A 402 -9.95 -0.35 -9.89
C VAL A 402 -10.11 1.10 -10.31
N ASP A 403 -9.82 2.04 -9.41
CA ASP A 403 -9.74 3.45 -9.76
C ASP A 403 -8.54 3.67 -10.70
N ARG A 404 -8.75 4.34 -11.84
CA ARG A 404 -7.67 4.63 -12.80
C ARG A 404 -6.54 5.45 -12.18
N ASN A 405 -6.84 6.29 -11.20
CA ASN A 405 -5.90 7.14 -10.49
C ASN A 405 -5.14 6.35 -9.41
N ALA A 406 -5.52 5.11 -9.11
CA ALA A 406 -4.74 4.17 -8.30
C ALA A 406 -3.61 3.48 -9.09
N VAL A 407 -3.66 3.55 -10.43
CA VAL A 407 -2.79 2.76 -11.29
C VAL A 407 -1.47 3.47 -11.57
N ARG A 408 -0.43 3.17 -10.79
CA ARG A 408 0.97 3.57 -11.05
C ARG A 408 1.69 2.45 -11.78
N ILE A 409 1.94 2.62 -13.08
CA ILE A 409 2.43 1.53 -13.95
C ILE A 409 3.88 1.16 -13.60
N GLU A 410 4.70 2.14 -13.23
CA GLU A 410 6.06 1.97 -12.74
C GLU A 410 6.11 1.09 -11.49
N GLU A 411 5.21 1.29 -10.53
CA GLU A 411 5.14 0.46 -9.32
C GLU A 411 4.65 -0.95 -9.63
N MET A 412 3.69 -1.10 -10.56
CA MET A 412 3.25 -2.42 -11.03
C MET A 412 4.40 -3.20 -11.66
N ILE A 413 5.20 -2.55 -12.51
CA ILE A 413 6.34 -3.19 -13.16
C ILE A 413 7.41 -3.58 -12.14
N ASN A 414 7.74 -2.68 -11.22
CA ASN A 414 8.81 -2.85 -10.22
C ASN A 414 8.41 -3.71 -9.02
N TYR A 415 7.12 -4.03 -8.88
CA TYR A 415 6.66 -5.05 -7.95
C TYR A 415 7.30 -6.43 -8.24
N PHE A 416 7.68 -6.72 -9.48
CA PHE A 416 8.23 -8.01 -9.88
C PHE A 416 9.75 -7.97 -10.00
N LYS A 417 10.40 -9.08 -9.63
CA LYS A 417 11.84 -9.27 -9.85
C LYS A 417 12.11 -9.70 -11.28
N TYR A 418 13.14 -9.13 -11.86
CA TYR A 418 13.69 -9.50 -13.17
C TYR A 418 15.15 -9.93 -13.01
N THR A 419 15.64 -10.70 -13.97
CA THR A 419 17.00 -11.24 -13.96
C THR A 419 17.92 -10.27 -14.68
N TYR A 420 18.70 -9.54 -13.90
CA TYR A 420 19.72 -8.64 -14.41
C TYR A 420 21.12 -9.09 -13.96
N PRO A 421 22.13 -9.05 -14.85
CA PRO A 421 23.52 -9.22 -14.48
C PRO A 421 23.95 -8.30 -13.33
N GLN A 422 24.75 -8.81 -12.39
CA GLN A 422 25.36 -7.98 -11.35
C GLN A 422 26.36 -6.96 -11.95
N PRO A 423 26.56 -5.79 -11.31
CA PRO A 423 27.57 -4.83 -11.74
C PRO A 423 28.99 -5.41 -11.79
N LYS A 424 29.77 -4.93 -12.76
CA LYS A 424 31.20 -5.25 -12.93
C LYS A 424 32.06 -4.06 -12.47
N ASN A 425 33.38 -4.27 -12.37
CA ASN A 425 34.38 -3.20 -12.19
C ASN A 425 34.16 -2.28 -10.98
N ASN A 426 33.64 -2.81 -9.87
CA ASN A 426 33.31 -2.05 -8.66
C ASN A 426 32.25 -0.95 -8.81
N GLU A 427 31.51 -0.91 -9.92
CA GLU A 427 30.35 -0.03 -10.03
C GLU A 427 29.23 -0.46 -9.05
N PRO A 428 28.43 0.49 -8.54
CA PRO A 428 27.34 0.17 -7.63
C PRO A 428 26.15 -0.48 -8.35
N PHE A 429 26.00 -0.32 -9.67
CA PHE A 429 24.89 -0.91 -10.42
C PHE A 429 25.24 -1.24 -11.87
N SER A 430 24.49 -2.18 -12.46
CA SER A 430 24.56 -2.48 -13.90
C SER A 430 23.36 -1.90 -14.63
N ILE A 431 23.56 -1.57 -15.92
CA ILE A 431 22.53 -1.06 -16.82
C ILE A 431 22.26 -2.12 -17.88
N ASN A 432 21.01 -2.52 -18.03
CA ASN A 432 20.59 -3.58 -18.93
C ASN A 432 19.49 -3.05 -19.83
N THR A 433 19.61 -3.25 -21.14
CA THR A 433 18.63 -2.75 -22.09
C THR A 433 18.17 -3.85 -23.03
N GLU A 434 16.88 -3.80 -23.39
CA GLU A 434 16.29 -4.70 -24.36
C GLU A 434 15.26 -3.94 -25.20
N TYR A 435 15.23 -4.17 -26.51
CA TYR A 435 14.42 -3.44 -27.47
C TYR A 435 13.63 -4.40 -28.37
N SER A 436 12.30 -4.26 -28.40
CA SER A 436 11.41 -5.15 -29.15
C SER A 436 10.11 -4.46 -29.57
N ASP A 437 9.20 -5.17 -30.24
CA ASP A 437 7.87 -4.65 -30.58
C ASP A 437 7.05 -4.29 -29.34
N ALA A 438 6.32 -3.18 -29.39
CA ALA A 438 5.31 -2.86 -28.39
C ALA A 438 4.05 -3.71 -28.64
N PRO A 439 3.49 -4.39 -27.62
CA PRO A 439 2.39 -5.33 -27.85
C PRO A 439 1.02 -4.64 -28.01
N TRP A 440 0.86 -3.39 -27.57
CA TRP A 440 -0.42 -2.68 -27.58
C TRP A 440 -0.62 -1.69 -28.73
N ASN A 441 0.46 -1.28 -29.39
CA ASN A 441 0.45 -0.40 -30.56
C ASN A 441 1.29 -1.05 -31.66
N PRO A 442 0.66 -1.64 -32.69
CA PRO A 442 1.38 -2.17 -33.83
C PRO A 442 2.30 -1.11 -34.45
N GLU A 443 3.48 -1.53 -34.94
CA GLU A 443 4.55 -0.67 -35.49
C GLU A 443 5.35 0.16 -34.47
N HIS A 444 4.87 0.31 -33.24
CA HIS A 444 5.66 0.89 -32.17
C HIS A 444 6.66 -0.11 -31.59
N LYS A 445 7.65 0.42 -30.89
CA LYS A 445 8.71 -0.33 -30.23
C LYS A 445 8.71 -0.03 -28.74
N LEU A 446 9.22 -0.96 -27.96
CA LEU A 446 9.36 -0.84 -26.52
C LEU A 446 10.82 -1.04 -26.15
N LEU A 447 11.40 -0.05 -25.49
CA LEU A 447 12.74 -0.09 -24.91
C LEU A 447 12.61 -0.30 -23.40
N LYS A 448 13.10 -1.43 -22.93
CA LYS A 448 13.22 -1.75 -21.51
C LYS A 448 14.61 -1.35 -21.01
N ILE A 449 14.65 -0.64 -19.88
CA ILE A 449 15.86 -0.27 -19.15
C ILE A 449 15.76 -0.89 -17.76
N GLY A 450 16.69 -1.76 -17.41
CA GLY A 450 16.78 -2.45 -16.13
C GLY A 450 18.07 -2.13 -15.39
N LEU A 451 17.94 -1.67 -14.16
CA LEU A 451 19.03 -1.46 -13.22
C LEU A 451 19.14 -2.61 -12.23
N GLN A 452 20.38 -3.02 -11.94
CA GLN A 452 20.68 -3.95 -10.85
C GLN A 452 21.70 -3.35 -9.91
N GLY A 453 21.26 -3.00 -8.70
CA GLY A 453 22.15 -2.65 -7.60
C GLY A 453 22.99 -3.84 -7.16
N LYS A 454 24.24 -3.58 -6.77
CA LYS A 454 25.17 -4.59 -6.26
C LYS A 454 24.58 -5.30 -5.05
N ASN A 455 24.54 -6.63 -5.11
CA ASN A 455 24.16 -7.44 -3.97
C ASN A 455 25.32 -7.51 -2.96
N ILE A 456 25.05 -7.14 -1.71
CA ILE A 456 25.99 -7.20 -0.59
C ILE A 456 25.52 -8.31 0.32
N ALA A 457 26.42 -9.23 0.65
CA ALA A 457 26.10 -10.35 1.51
C ALA A 457 25.70 -9.87 2.92
N MET A 458 24.70 -10.51 3.52
CA MET A 458 24.08 -10.12 4.80
C MET A 458 25.08 -10.05 5.97
N ASP A 459 26.14 -10.85 5.94
CA ASP A 459 27.23 -10.86 6.92
C ASP A 459 28.10 -9.60 6.86
N LYS A 460 28.07 -8.89 5.73
CA LYS A 460 28.82 -7.63 5.51
C LYS A 460 27.97 -6.38 5.76
N LEU A 461 26.67 -6.53 6.02
CA LEU A 461 25.81 -5.39 6.34
C LEU A 461 26.11 -4.87 7.75
N PRO A 462 26.04 -3.55 8.00
CA PRO A 462 26.16 -3.00 9.34
C PRO A 462 25.09 -3.50 10.30
N SER A 463 25.36 -3.51 11.61
CA SER A 463 24.36 -3.84 12.64
C SER A 463 23.20 -2.84 12.61
N SER A 464 21.98 -3.32 12.84
CA SER A 464 20.76 -2.51 12.84
C SER A 464 20.23 -2.23 14.25
N ASN A 465 19.76 -1.01 14.48
CA ASN A 465 18.93 -0.60 15.61
C ASN A 465 17.57 -0.17 15.05
N LEU A 466 16.57 -1.04 15.20
CA LEU A 466 15.23 -0.85 14.67
C LEU A 466 14.26 -0.52 15.81
N VAL A 467 13.67 0.67 15.80
CA VAL A 467 12.62 1.06 16.74
C VAL A 467 11.28 1.07 16.02
N PHE A 468 10.41 0.14 16.38
CA PHE A 468 9.07 0.07 15.81
C PHE A 468 8.12 1.02 16.55
N LEU A 469 7.48 1.91 15.80
CA LEU A 469 6.36 2.71 16.28
C LEU A 469 5.06 2.09 15.78
N ILE A 470 4.39 1.36 16.66
CA ILE A 470 3.22 0.55 16.32
C ILE A 470 1.94 1.27 16.75
N ASP A 471 1.03 1.43 15.80
CA ASP A 471 -0.34 1.84 16.05
C ASP A 471 -1.12 0.70 16.72
N VAL A 472 -1.66 0.96 17.90
CA VAL A 472 -2.54 0.03 18.62
C VAL A 472 -3.91 0.64 18.88
N SER A 473 -4.33 1.63 18.08
CA SER A 473 -5.66 2.24 18.17
C SER A 473 -6.78 1.22 17.91
N GLY A 474 -8.01 1.57 18.32
CA GLY A 474 -9.16 0.68 18.16
C GLY A 474 -9.44 0.26 16.70
N SER A 475 -9.07 1.07 15.70
CA SER A 475 -9.25 0.74 14.28
C SER A 475 -8.34 -0.40 13.81
N MET A 476 -7.27 -0.70 14.55
CA MET A 476 -6.29 -1.76 14.26
C MET A 476 -6.76 -3.18 14.62
N ASP A 477 -7.96 -3.35 15.19
CA ASP A 477 -8.46 -4.66 15.69
C ASP A 477 -8.84 -5.67 14.56
N SER A 478 -8.89 -5.22 13.31
CA SER A 478 -9.27 -6.08 12.18
C SER A 478 -8.16 -7.09 11.82
N PRO A 479 -8.50 -8.31 11.32
CA PRO A 479 -7.51 -9.36 11.01
C PRO A 479 -6.38 -8.95 10.05
N ASN A 480 -6.65 -8.02 9.12
CA ASN A 480 -5.69 -7.48 8.16
C ASN A 480 -4.89 -6.27 8.68
N LYS A 481 -4.97 -5.97 9.98
CA LYS A 481 -4.27 -4.84 10.64
C LYS A 481 -3.31 -5.33 11.73
N LEU A 482 -3.56 -5.07 13.02
CA LEU A 482 -2.64 -5.47 14.10
C LEU A 482 -2.30 -6.96 14.12
N PRO A 483 -3.25 -7.90 13.90
CA PRO A 483 -2.92 -9.33 13.80
C PRO A 483 -1.99 -9.65 12.62
N LEU A 484 -2.23 -9.04 11.47
CA LEU A 484 -1.33 -9.15 10.32
C LEU A 484 0.03 -8.53 10.62
N LEU A 485 0.09 -7.33 11.19
CA LEU A 485 1.31 -6.63 11.61
C LEU A 485 2.17 -7.50 12.52
N LYS A 486 1.59 -8.09 13.57
CA LYS A 486 2.29 -9.03 14.46
C LYS A 486 2.91 -10.20 13.68
N SER A 487 2.14 -10.77 12.75
CA SER A 487 2.60 -11.89 11.92
C SER A 487 3.72 -11.46 10.97
N SER A 488 3.60 -10.29 10.36
CA SER A 488 4.59 -9.67 9.48
C SER A 488 5.89 -9.35 10.22
N PHE A 489 5.81 -8.91 11.48
CA PHE A 489 7.01 -8.63 12.27
C PHE A 489 7.75 -9.90 12.67
N LYS A 490 7.04 -11.01 12.90
CA LYS A 490 7.69 -12.32 13.13
C LYS A 490 8.53 -12.74 11.92
N VAL A 491 8.02 -12.51 10.70
CA VAL A 491 8.78 -12.73 9.46
C VAL A 491 10.05 -11.88 9.43
N LEU A 492 9.97 -10.62 9.83
CA LEU A 492 11.15 -9.74 9.91
C LEU A 492 12.16 -10.23 10.95
N LEU A 493 11.72 -10.63 12.15
CA LEU A 493 12.61 -11.12 13.21
C LEU A 493 13.42 -12.35 12.79
N ASP A 494 12.92 -13.14 11.84
CA ASP A 494 13.66 -14.26 11.27
C ASP A 494 14.83 -13.85 10.38
N GLN A 495 14.79 -12.62 9.84
CA GLN A 495 15.88 -12.06 9.02
C GLN A 495 16.93 -11.31 9.86
N LEU A 496 16.61 -10.93 11.10
CA LEU A 496 17.53 -10.20 11.96
C LEU A 496 18.62 -11.11 12.54
N ARG A 497 19.83 -10.54 12.65
CA ARG A 497 21.01 -11.23 13.19
C ARG A 497 21.14 -10.97 14.69
N PRO A 498 21.84 -11.83 15.45
CA PRO A 498 21.95 -11.69 16.91
C PRO A 498 22.43 -10.31 17.40
N GLN A 499 23.27 -9.62 16.63
CA GLN A 499 23.78 -8.28 16.97
C GLN A 499 22.80 -7.12 16.68
N ASP A 500 21.74 -7.37 15.90
CA ASP A 500 20.74 -6.36 15.61
C ASP A 500 19.84 -6.16 16.84
N LYS A 501 19.28 -4.95 17.01
CA LYS A 501 18.44 -4.56 18.14
C LYS A 501 17.05 -4.17 17.69
N VAL A 502 16.06 -4.49 18.52
CA VAL A 502 14.64 -4.17 18.34
C VAL A 502 14.10 -3.45 19.57
N GLY A 503 13.58 -2.24 19.37
CA GLY A 503 12.74 -1.53 20.35
C GLY A 503 11.31 -1.44 19.85
N ILE A 504 10.33 -1.40 20.77
CA ILE A 504 8.92 -1.25 20.45
C ILE A 504 8.34 -0.09 21.25
N VAL A 505 7.84 0.90 20.53
CA VAL A 505 7.01 1.99 21.03
C VAL A 505 5.61 1.81 20.45
N VAL A 506 4.59 2.00 21.27
CA VAL A 506 3.20 1.99 20.81
C VAL A 506 2.58 3.36 20.97
N TYR A 507 1.58 3.64 20.15
CA TYR A 507 0.70 4.78 20.34
C TYR A 507 -0.77 4.38 20.16
N ALA A 508 -1.58 4.94 21.05
CA ALA A 508 -3.02 5.04 20.94
C ALA A 508 -3.39 6.33 21.69
N GLY A 509 -4.18 6.27 22.78
CA GLY A 509 -4.54 7.48 23.55
C GLY A 509 -3.33 8.17 24.20
N SER A 510 -2.20 7.47 24.30
CA SER A 510 -0.90 7.95 24.74
C SER A 510 0.21 7.14 24.07
N ALA A 511 1.43 7.67 24.06
CA ALA A 511 2.63 6.96 23.60
C ALA A 511 3.33 6.24 24.77
N GLY A 512 3.92 5.07 24.53
CA GLY A 512 4.64 4.32 25.56
C GLY A 512 5.64 3.32 24.98
N VAL A 513 6.74 3.08 25.71
CA VAL A 513 7.73 2.04 25.38
C VAL A 513 7.22 0.70 25.90
N VAL A 514 6.99 -0.25 25.00
CA VAL A 514 6.59 -1.63 25.33
C VAL A 514 7.82 -2.53 25.46
N LEU A 515 8.82 -2.30 24.61
CA LEU A 515 10.06 -3.05 24.62
C LEU A 515 11.25 -2.09 24.50
N PRO A 516 12.12 -1.98 25.52
CA PRO A 516 13.38 -1.28 25.35
C PRO A 516 14.26 -2.03 24.34
N PRO A 517 15.20 -1.37 23.65
CA PRO A 517 16.06 -1.98 22.65
C PRO A 517 16.69 -3.28 23.13
N THR A 518 16.23 -4.37 22.54
CA THR A 518 16.51 -5.76 22.91
C THR A 518 17.23 -6.44 21.75
N SER A 519 18.24 -7.24 22.04
CA SER A 519 18.98 -7.97 21.00
C SER A 519 18.04 -8.94 20.27
N ALA A 520 18.15 -9.05 18.96
CA ALA A 520 17.44 -10.05 18.16
C ALA A 520 17.86 -11.50 18.48
N ASN A 521 18.87 -11.71 19.33
CA ASN A 521 19.16 -13.01 19.95
C ASN A 521 18.09 -13.40 21.00
N GLU A 522 17.44 -12.43 21.64
CA GLU A 522 16.35 -12.63 22.61
C GLU A 522 14.98 -12.71 21.89
N LYS A 523 14.89 -13.51 20.81
CA LYS A 523 13.70 -13.56 19.93
C LYS A 523 12.40 -13.79 20.70
N ASP A 524 12.40 -14.71 21.67
CA ASP A 524 11.21 -15.06 22.45
C ASP A 524 10.66 -13.86 23.25
N LYS A 525 11.55 -13.01 23.77
CA LYS A 525 11.18 -11.80 24.51
C LYS A 525 10.52 -10.77 23.59
N ILE A 526 11.05 -10.61 22.37
CA ILE A 526 10.49 -9.71 21.37
C ILE A 526 9.11 -10.21 20.90
N ILE A 527 9.00 -11.52 20.63
CA ILE A 527 7.74 -12.16 20.22
C ILE A 527 6.69 -12.02 21.31
N LEU A 528 7.04 -12.22 22.58
CA LEU A 528 6.13 -12.05 23.71
C LEU A 528 5.61 -10.62 23.82
N ALA A 529 6.50 -9.63 23.65
CA ALA A 529 6.10 -8.21 23.65
C ALA A 529 5.11 -7.90 22.52
N LEU A 530 5.34 -8.44 21.31
CA LEU A 530 4.43 -8.29 20.16
C LEU A 530 3.08 -8.99 20.40
N ASP A 531 3.10 -10.21 20.91
CA ASP A 531 1.88 -11.00 21.12
C ASP A 531 0.95 -10.36 22.16
N ASN A 532 1.52 -9.66 23.15
CA ASN A 532 0.77 -8.95 24.18
C ASN A 532 0.12 -7.63 23.74
N LEU A 533 0.45 -7.10 22.55
CA LEU A 533 -0.19 -5.87 22.05
C LEU A 533 -1.69 -6.07 21.84
N LYS A 534 -2.52 -5.09 22.19
CA LYS A 534 -3.97 -5.14 21.97
C LYS A 534 -4.45 -3.82 21.38
N ALA A 535 -5.39 -3.90 20.45
CA ALA A 535 -6.02 -2.71 19.89
C ALA A 535 -6.94 -2.05 20.94
N GLY A 536 -6.87 -0.72 21.07
CA GLY A 536 -7.71 0.05 21.98
C GLY A 536 -7.31 1.52 22.08
N GLY A 537 -8.29 2.39 22.37
CA GLY A 537 -8.08 3.84 22.53
C GLY A 537 -8.15 4.65 21.24
N SER A 538 -8.19 5.98 21.38
CA SER A 538 -8.11 6.96 20.29
C SER A 538 -6.66 7.14 19.81
N THR A 539 -6.41 7.84 18.71
CA THR A 539 -5.04 8.00 18.14
C THR A 539 -4.32 9.25 18.69
N ALA A 540 -3.07 9.11 19.15
CA ALA A 540 -2.16 10.20 19.53
C ALA A 540 -0.73 9.94 18.98
N GLY A 541 -0.61 9.77 17.66
CA GLY A 541 0.66 9.46 16.98
C GLY A 541 1.83 10.45 17.12
N GLY A 542 1.61 11.73 17.46
CA GLY A 542 2.66 12.76 17.42
C GLY A 542 3.71 12.55 18.52
N ALA A 543 3.26 12.33 19.75
CA ALA A 543 4.13 11.97 20.87
C ALA A 543 4.83 10.61 20.67
N GLY A 544 4.21 9.71 19.89
CA GLY A 544 4.79 8.42 19.52
C GLY A 544 6.04 8.55 18.65
N ILE A 545 5.99 9.45 17.65
CA ILE A 545 7.13 9.70 16.75
C ILE A 545 8.33 10.24 17.55
N GLU A 546 8.11 11.25 18.40
CA GLU A 546 9.19 11.82 19.21
C GLU A 546 9.82 10.77 20.14
N LEU A 547 8.99 9.96 20.81
CA LEU A 547 9.45 8.90 21.70
C LEU A 547 10.24 7.83 20.96
N ALA A 548 9.79 7.42 19.77
CA ALA A 548 10.49 6.44 18.94
C ALA A 548 11.85 6.96 18.48
N TYR A 549 11.93 8.20 18.01
CA TYR A 549 13.20 8.82 17.64
C TYR A 549 14.14 8.99 18.82
N LYS A 550 13.63 9.40 19.99
CA LYS A 550 14.41 9.48 21.22
C LYS A 550 15.01 8.11 21.57
N LEU A 551 14.21 7.06 21.58
CA LEU A 551 14.67 5.70 21.89
C LEU A 551 15.73 5.20 20.90
N ALA A 552 15.54 5.52 19.61
CA ALA A 552 16.50 5.19 18.55
C ALA A 552 17.84 5.93 18.74
N GLN A 553 17.79 7.22 19.09
CA GLN A 553 18.98 8.05 19.33
C GLN A 553 19.74 7.63 20.59
N GLU A 554 19.04 7.31 21.68
CA GLU A 554 19.65 6.82 22.93
C GLU A 554 20.41 5.50 22.73
N ASN A 555 20.03 4.71 21.72
CA ASN A 555 20.61 3.40 21.42
C ASN A 555 21.32 3.37 20.06
N PHE A 556 21.76 4.54 19.60
CA PHE A 556 22.37 4.72 18.30
C PHE A 556 23.61 3.84 18.11
N ILE A 557 23.65 3.11 17.00
CA ILE A 557 24.80 2.31 16.59
C ILE A 557 25.62 3.14 15.61
N LYS A 558 26.83 3.54 16.02
CA LYS A 558 27.78 4.26 15.15
C LYS A 558 28.16 3.39 13.95
N ASN A 559 28.09 3.97 12.75
CA ASN A 559 28.29 3.27 11.47
C ASN A 559 27.33 2.07 11.27
N GLY A 560 26.26 1.98 12.07
CA GLY A 560 25.18 1.01 11.93
C GLY A 560 23.98 1.62 11.22
N ASN A 561 22.99 0.77 10.96
CA ASN A 561 21.69 1.22 10.47
C ASN A 561 20.81 1.60 11.67
N ASN A 562 20.37 2.85 11.74
CA ASN A 562 19.47 3.32 12.81
C ASN A 562 18.17 3.78 12.17
N ARG A 563 17.05 3.16 12.56
CA ARG A 563 15.79 3.35 11.84
C ARG A 563 14.59 3.28 12.76
N VAL A 564 13.67 4.21 12.57
CA VAL A 564 12.31 4.13 13.09
C VAL A 564 11.44 3.47 12.02
N VAL A 565 10.62 2.50 12.42
CA VAL A 565 9.67 1.82 11.53
C VAL A 565 8.26 2.06 12.05
N ILE A 566 7.53 2.94 11.38
CA ILE A 566 6.12 3.22 11.65
C ILE A 566 5.27 2.10 11.07
N ALA A 567 4.32 1.58 11.83
CA ALA A 567 3.36 0.59 11.37
C ALA A 567 1.94 0.98 11.82
N THR A 568 1.06 1.30 10.87
CA THR A 568 -0.26 1.90 11.14
C THR A 568 -1.32 1.52 10.09
N ASP A 569 -2.60 1.77 10.40
CA ASP A 569 -3.69 1.83 9.42
C ASP A 569 -3.95 3.26 8.88
N GLY A 570 -2.96 4.13 9.04
CA GLY A 570 -2.83 5.40 8.31
C GLY A 570 -3.64 6.52 8.95
N ASP A 571 -4.24 6.25 10.10
CA ASP A 571 -4.80 7.29 10.95
C ASP A 571 -3.71 7.91 11.82
N PHE A 572 -2.97 8.89 11.28
CA PHE A 572 -2.20 9.83 12.11
C PHE A 572 -3.06 11.04 12.47
N ASN A 573 -4.25 10.85 13.05
CA ASN A 573 -4.97 11.94 13.72
C ASN A 573 -4.22 12.32 15.00
N VAL A 574 -3.20 13.14 14.84
CA VAL A 574 -2.39 13.70 15.92
C VAL A 574 -2.94 15.08 16.22
N GLY A 575 -3.53 15.28 17.40
CA GLY A 575 -4.11 16.56 17.79
C GLY A 575 -3.18 17.77 17.52
N ALA A 576 -3.77 18.93 17.25
CA ALA A 576 -3.17 20.25 17.01
C ALA A 576 -1.99 20.38 15.99
N SER A 577 -1.47 19.29 15.44
CA SER A 577 -0.25 19.29 14.62
C SER A 577 -0.61 19.04 13.15
N SER A 578 -0.35 20.01 12.29
CA SER A 578 -0.55 19.84 10.85
C SER A 578 0.44 18.81 10.29
N THR A 579 0.09 18.14 9.18
CA THR A 579 0.97 17.22 8.44
C THR A 579 2.34 17.84 8.13
N SER A 580 2.40 19.15 7.87
CA SER A 580 3.62 19.92 7.68
C SER A 580 4.56 19.91 8.90
N ASN A 581 4.03 19.90 10.13
CA ASN A 581 4.84 19.85 11.34
C ASN A 581 5.53 18.50 11.50
N VAL A 582 4.83 17.40 11.17
CA VAL A 582 5.40 16.04 11.24
C VAL A 582 6.49 15.84 10.18
N GLN A 583 6.27 16.35 8.96
CA GLN A 583 7.29 16.32 7.90
C GLN A 583 8.56 17.09 8.32
N ALA A 584 8.41 18.30 8.85
CA ALA A 584 9.54 19.10 9.32
C ALA A 584 10.32 18.41 10.45
N LEU A 585 9.60 17.77 11.38
CA LEU A 585 10.21 16.96 12.45
C LEU A 585 11.03 15.80 11.86
N ILE A 586 10.48 15.03 10.92
CA ILE A 586 11.19 13.90 10.30
C ILE A 586 12.42 14.39 9.53
N GLU A 587 12.30 15.48 8.76
CA GLU A 587 13.42 16.10 8.04
C GLU A 587 14.54 16.58 8.98
N GLU A 588 14.19 17.02 10.18
CA GLU A 588 15.13 17.36 11.25
C GLU A 588 15.77 16.09 11.84
N LYS A 589 14.97 15.09 12.22
CA LYS A 589 15.45 13.85 12.83
C LYS A 589 16.33 13.01 11.90
N ARG A 590 16.06 12.97 10.59
CA ARG A 590 16.95 12.25 9.65
C ARG A 590 18.39 12.76 9.67
N LYS A 591 18.62 14.05 10.03
CA LYS A 591 19.97 14.62 10.15
C LYS A 591 20.78 13.99 11.28
N SER A 592 20.14 13.34 12.26
CA SER A 592 20.85 12.56 13.28
C SER A 592 21.29 11.19 12.79
N GLY A 593 21.07 10.84 11.53
CA GLY A 593 21.37 9.51 10.97
C GLY A 593 20.36 8.44 11.38
N VAL A 594 19.16 8.83 11.83
CA VAL A 594 18.05 7.91 12.12
C VAL A 594 17.00 8.06 11.02
N PHE A 595 16.86 7.05 10.17
CA PHE A 595 15.95 7.08 9.01
C PHE A 595 14.55 6.57 9.35
N LEU A 596 13.58 6.83 8.48
CA LEU A 596 12.18 6.44 8.69
C LEU A 596 11.71 5.43 7.64
N THR A 597 11.04 4.37 8.07
CA THR A 597 10.24 3.50 7.19
C THR A 597 8.81 3.52 7.64
N CYS A 598 7.89 3.56 6.69
CA CYS A 598 6.45 3.51 6.95
C CYS A 598 5.85 2.22 6.38
N LEU A 599 5.13 1.49 7.22
CA LEU A 599 4.42 0.26 6.86
C LEU A 599 2.92 0.47 7.05
N GLY A 600 2.20 0.32 5.96
CA GLY A 600 0.75 0.43 5.91
C GLY A 600 0.04 -0.91 6.11
N PHE A 601 -1.01 -0.96 6.91
CA PHE A 601 -1.80 -2.18 7.16
C PHE A 601 -3.31 -1.94 7.07
N GLY A 602 -3.99 -2.72 6.22
CA GLY A 602 -5.45 -2.75 6.14
C GLY A 602 -6.12 -1.40 5.88
N MET A 603 -5.42 -0.52 5.15
CA MET A 603 -5.81 0.88 4.85
C MET A 603 -6.50 1.01 3.50
N GLY A 604 -7.09 2.18 3.27
CA GLY A 604 -7.41 2.71 1.93
C GLY A 604 -6.52 3.90 1.55
N ASN A 605 -6.49 4.26 0.28
CA ASN A 605 -5.36 4.97 -0.35
C ASN A 605 -5.08 6.42 0.08
N TYR A 606 -6.06 7.20 0.58
CA TYR A 606 -5.77 8.60 0.97
C TYR A 606 -4.70 8.71 2.07
N LYS A 607 -4.57 7.65 2.86
CA LYS A 607 -3.62 7.56 3.98
C LYS A 607 -2.24 7.08 3.56
N ASP A 608 -2.11 6.51 2.36
CA ASP A 608 -0.85 6.01 1.80
C ASP A 608 0.06 7.18 1.38
N ASN A 609 -0.47 8.19 0.68
CA ASN A 609 0.30 9.36 0.23
C ASN A 609 1.02 10.07 1.39
N MET A 610 0.37 10.16 2.56
CA MET A 610 1.00 10.74 3.75
C MET A 610 2.16 9.88 4.22
N LEU A 611 1.97 8.57 4.37
CA LEU A 611 3.02 7.67 4.85
C LEU A 611 4.21 7.57 3.88
N GLU A 612 3.94 7.56 2.58
CA GLU A 612 4.92 7.69 1.51
C GLU A 612 5.71 8.99 1.68
N THR A 613 5.00 10.13 1.76
CA THR A 613 5.66 11.43 1.96
C THR A 613 6.54 11.45 3.21
N LEU A 614 6.08 10.86 4.33
CA LEU A 614 6.88 10.79 5.55
C LEU A 614 8.13 9.90 5.36
N ALA A 615 8.00 8.77 4.66
CA ALA A 615 9.13 7.89 4.35
C ALA A 615 10.18 8.61 3.47
N ASP A 616 9.73 9.32 2.42
CA ASP A 616 10.58 10.11 1.54
C ASP A 616 11.33 11.20 2.32
N LYS A 617 10.59 11.94 3.16
CA LYS A 617 11.18 12.97 4.04
C LYS A 617 12.15 12.40 5.05
N GLY A 618 12.03 11.12 5.38
CA GLY A 618 12.88 10.40 6.34
C GLY A 618 14.00 9.56 5.71
N ASN A 619 14.24 9.66 4.40
CA ASN A 619 15.20 8.83 3.65
C ASN A 619 15.01 7.33 3.92
N GLY A 620 13.77 6.85 3.83
CA GLY A 620 13.55 5.41 3.85
C GLY A 620 12.43 5.00 2.93
N ASN A 621 11.70 3.95 3.30
CA ASN A 621 10.84 3.23 2.37
C ASN A 621 9.40 3.21 2.87
N TYR A 622 8.48 3.20 1.93
CA TYR A 622 7.08 2.93 2.16
C TYR A 622 6.71 1.53 1.64
N ALA A 623 5.89 0.79 2.40
CA ALA A 623 5.32 -0.46 1.93
C ALA A 623 3.90 -0.65 2.46
N TYR A 624 2.99 -1.07 1.58
CA TYR A 624 1.63 -1.45 1.95
C TYR A 624 1.52 -2.97 2.07
N ILE A 625 1.21 -3.46 3.27
CA ILE A 625 1.08 -4.89 3.59
C ILE A 625 -0.40 -5.25 3.71
N ASP A 626 -0.95 -5.79 2.63
CA ASP A 626 -2.35 -6.24 2.53
C ASP A 626 -2.54 -7.69 3.01
N ASN A 627 -1.48 -8.50 2.94
CA ASN A 627 -1.51 -9.92 3.31
C ASN A 627 -0.13 -10.46 3.73
N LEU A 628 -0.07 -11.70 4.22
CA LEU A 628 1.18 -12.30 4.71
C LEU A 628 2.18 -12.64 3.58
N GLN A 629 1.70 -12.86 2.35
CA GLN A 629 2.59 -13.06 1.19
C GLN A 629 3.34 -11.76 0.86
N GLU A 630 2.68 -10.60 0.99
CA GLU A 630 3.31 -9.28 0.87
C GLU A 630 4.32 -9.03 1.99
N ALA A 631 3.97 -9.37 3.23
CA ALA A 631 4.91 -9.29 4.35
C ALA A 631 6.15 -10.15 4.13
N ASN A 632 6.00 -11.38 3.64
CA ASN A 632 7.11 -12.26 3.28
C ASN A 632 7.96 -11.71 2.14
N LYS A 633 7.34 -11.04 1.16
CA LYS A 633 8.06 -10.38 0.07
C LYS A 633 8.92 -9.25 0.62
N PHE A 634 8.26 -8.26 1.23
CA PHE A 634 8.90 -7.04 1.66
C PHE A 634 9.82 -7.29 2.84
N LEU A 635 9.28 -7.67 4.00
CA LEU A 635 10.04 -7.84 5.24
C LEU A 635 10.97 -9.05 5.24
N GLY A 636 10.56 -10.13 4.57
CA GLY A 636 11.34 -11.38 4.55
C GLY A 636 12.51 -11.36 3.57
N LYS A 637 12.46 -10.56 2.49
CA LYS A 637 13.42 -10.68 1.39
C LYS A 637 14.00 -9.37 0.89
N GLU A 638 13.23 -8.29 0.92
CA GLU A 638 13.63 -7.01 0.31
C GLU A 638 14.11 -6.00 1.36
N PHE A 639 13.58 -6.08 2.58
CA PHE A 639 13.78 -5.11 3.63
C PHE A 639 15.25 -4.94 4.05
N ALA A 640 16.02 -6.03 4.11
CA ALA A 640 17.45 -5.91 4.41
C ALA A 640 18.24 -5.19 3.31
N GLY A 641 17.86 -5.38 2.03
CA GLY A 641 18.46 -4.68 0.90
C GLY A 641 18.07 -3.19 0.86
N SER A 642 16.85 -2.87 1.31
CA SER A 642 16.35 -1.49 1.37
C SER A 642 16.97 -0.67 2.50
N MET A 643 17.54 -1.31 3.53
CA MET A 643 18.21 -0.62 4.64
C MET A 643 19.58 -0.04 4.27
N TYR A 644 20.24 -0.59 3.25
CA TYR A 644 21.61 -0.23 2.91
C TYR A 644 21.68 0.37 1.52
N ALA A 645 21.65 1.70 1.46
CA ALA A 645 21.88 2.44 0.22
C ALA A 645 23.30 2.18 -0.28
N ILE A 646 23.42 1.82 -1.56
CA ILE A 646 24.70 1.71 -2.27
C ILE A 646 24.96 2.92 -3.17
N ALA A 647 23.91 3.68 -3.48
CA ALA A 647 23.96 4.96 -4.16
C ALA A 647 22.76 5.83 -3.71
N LYS A 648 22.95 7.14 -3.68
CA LYS A 648 21.91 8.14 -3.39
C LYS A 648 21.81 9.14 -4.54
N ASP A 649 20.72 9.88 -4.62
CA ASP A 649 20.47 10.89 -5.65
C ASP A 649 20.63 10.31 -7.07
N VAL A 650 19.97 9.18 -7.32
CA VAL A 650 20.13 8.46 -8.58
C VAL A 650 19.14 9.00 -9.62
N LYS A 651 19.70 9.53 -10.71
CA LYS A 651 18.97 10.13 -11.83
C LYS A 651 19.31 9.42 -13.13
N ILE A 652 18.31 9.26 -13.99
CA ILE A 652 18.46 8.73 -15.34
C ILE A 652 18.17 9.85 -16.33
N GLN A 653 19.03 10.00 -17.33
CA GLN A 653 18.76 10.79 -18.52
C GLN A 653 19.01 9.93 -19.75
N ILE A 654 18.04 9.87 -20.66
CA ILE A 654 18.18 9.22 -21.96
C ILE A 654 18.10 10.26 -23.07
N GLU A 655 19.01 10.14 -24.04
CA GLU A 655 19.09 10.95 -25.24
C GLU A 655 18.77 10.09 -26.46
N PHE A 656 17.66 10.38 -27.14
CA PHE A 656 17.20 9.62 -28.30
C PHE A 656 17.76 10.19 -29.60
N ASN A 657 18.15 9.31 -30.52
CA ASN A 657 18.61 9.69 -31.84
C ASN A 657 17.41 9.96 -32.77
N PRO A 658 17.20 11.22 -33.25
CA PRO A 658 16.07 11.58 -34.10
C PRO A 658 16.07 10.90 -35.48
N ASN A 659 17.20 10.32 -35.91
CA ASN A 659 17.27 9.56 -37.16
C ASN A 659 16.58 8.19 -37.07
N TYR A 660 16.44 7.65 -35.86
CA TYR A 660 15.81 6.35 -35.62
C TYR A 660 14.54 6.43 -34.80
N VAL A 661 14.36 7.48 -34.01
CA VAL A 661 13.24 7.68 -33.10
C VAL A 661 12.52 8.97 -33.46
N SER A 662 11.34 8.86 -34.08
CA SER A 662 10.50 10.03 -34.37
C SER A 662 9.94 10.63 -33.09
N SER A 663 9.44 9.78 -32.20
CA SER A 663 8.85 10.20 -30.92
C SER A 663 8.96 9.08 -29.89
N TYR A 664 8.92 9.43 -28.61
CA TYR A 664 8.96 8.48 -27.51
C TYR A 664 8.06 8.93 -26.35
N ARG A 665 7.73 8.01 -25.44
CA ARG A 665 7.13 8.33 -24.14
C ARG A 665 7.66 7.39 -23.06
N LEU A 666 7.81 7.91 -21.85
CA LEU A 666 8.10 7.13 -20.65
C LEU A 666 6.80 6.53 -20.12
N ILE A 667 6.73 5.21 -19.93
CA ILE A 667 5.55 4.53 -19.39
C ILE A 667 5.64 4.52 -17.86
N GLY A 668 4.66 5.14 -17.20
CA GLY A 668 4.70 5.40 -15.76
C GLY A 668 5.63 6.56 -15.40
N TYR A 669 6.04 6.64 -14.13
CA TYR A 669 6.99 7.64 -13.58
C TYR A 669 6.51 9.10 -13.71
N GLU A 670 5.21 9.36 -13.85
CA GLU A 670 4.68 10.71 -14.03
C GLU A 670 5.05 11.65 -12.87
N ASN A 671 5.04 11.14 -11.63
CA ASN A 671 5.41 11.90 -10.44
C ASN A 671 6.92 11.95 -10.18
N ARG A 672 7.72 11.28 -11.03
CA ARG A 672 9.18 11.16 -10.90
C ARG A 672 9.92 11.71 -12.12
N LYS A 673 9.20 12.26 -13.11
CA LYS A 673 9.77 12.97 -14.26
C LYS A 673 10.45 14.26 -13.76
N LEU A 674 11.69 14.45 -14.18
CA LEU A 674 12.51 15.61 -13.83
C LEU A 674 12.69 16.50 -15.05
N LYS A 675 13.03 17.77 -14.83
CA LYS A 675 13.46 18.62 -15.93
C LYS A 675 14.83 18.16 -16.41
N ASN A 676 15.14 18.40 -17.68
CA ASN A 676 16.41 17.94 -18.24
C ASN A 676 17.62 18.63 -17.60
N GLU A 677 17.45 19.87 -17.15
CA GLU A 677 18.46 20.64 -16.43
C GLU A 677 18.70 20.10 -15.01
N ASP A 678 17.70 19.43 -14.41
CA ASP A 678 17.80 18.86 -13.07
C ASP A 678 18.72 17.63 -13.03
N PHE A 679 19.05 17.05 -14.19
CA PHE A 679 19.98 15.92 -14.29
C PHE A 679 21.33 16.24 -13.66
N THR A 680 21.89 17.43 -13.87
CA THR A 680 23.19 17.82 -13.32
C THR A 680 23.08 18.62 -12.01
N ASN A 681 21.86 18.93 -11.57
CA ASN A 681 21.59 19.73 -10.39
C ASN A 681 21.58 18.86 -9.12
N ASP A 682 22.70 18.87 -8.39
CA ASP A 682 22.87 18.09 -7.16
C ASP A 682 22.01 18.59 -5.97
N LYS A 683 21.25 19.69 -6.15
CA LYS A 683 20.28 20.21 -5.16
C LYS A 683 18.90 19.56 -5.29
N ILE A 684 18.58 19.01 -6.46
CA ILE A 684 17.35 18.24 -6.65
C ILE A 684 17.66 16.85 -6.14
N ASP A 685 17.02 16.46 -5.04
CA ASP A 685 17.16 15.12 -4.49
C ASP A 685 16.43 14.11 -5.40
N ALA A 686 16.92 12.88 -5.42
CA ALA A 686 16.37 11.80 -6.23
C ALA A 686 16.52 10.48 -5.47
N GLY A 687 15.77 9.46 -5.90
CA GLY A 687 15.69 8.16 -5.26
C GLY A 687 17.03 7.51 -4.92
N GLU A 688 17.00 6.71 -3.86
CA GLU A 688 18.12 5.91 -3.40
C GLU A 688 18.10 4.51 -4.02
N LEU A 689 19.28 3.95 -4.30
CA LEU A 689 19.41 2.56 -4.73
C LEU A 689 19.97 1.73 -3.58
N GLY A 690 19.16 0.78 -3.10
CA GLY A 690 19.54 -0.18 -2.07
C GLY A 690 20.36 -1.35 -2.61
N SER A 691 20.98 -2.11 -1.71
CA SER A 691 21.72 -3.32 -2.06
C SER A 691 20.79 -4.38 -2.66
N GLY A 692 21.19 -4.91 -3.82
CA GLY A 692 20.40 -5.91 -4.56
C GLY A 692 19.10 -5.38 -5.19
N HIS A 693 18.77 -4.09 -4.97
CA HIS A 693 17.56 -3.49 -5.51
C HIS A 693 17.61 -3.42 -7.04
N THR A 694 16.46 -3.63 -7.67
CA THR A 694 16.30 -3.55 -9.13
C THR A 694 15.25 -2.52 -9.47
N VAL A 695 15.52 -1.70 -10.49
CA VAL A 695 14.55 -0.74 -11.03
C VAL A 695 14.42 -0.96 -12.52
N THR A 696 13.20 -0.94 -13.04
CA THR A 696 12.86 -1.19 -14.43
C THR A 696 11.98 -0.08 -14.96
N ALA A 697 12.40 0.55 -16.04
CA ALA A 697 11.65 1.57 -16.77
C ALA A 697 11.41 1.11 -18.22
N LEU A 698 10.31 1.60 -18.80
CA LEU A 698 9.93 1.31 -20.18
C LEU A 698 9.73 2.62 -20.95
N TYR A 699 10.31 2.70 -22.14
CA TYR A 699 9.97 3.71 -23.13
C TYR A 699 9.22 3.06 -24.28
N GLU A 700 8.07 3.63 -24.65
CA GLU A 700 7.46 3.33 -25.94
C GLU A 700 8.00 4.32 -26.97
N ILE A 701 8.38 3.79 -28.14
CA ILE A 701 9.10 4.49 -29.19
C ILE A 701 8.31 4.34 -30.49
N ILE A 702 8.08 5.46 -31.16
CA ILE A 702 7.62 5.53 -32.55
C ILE A 702 8.87 5.64 -33.42
N PRO A 703 9.23 4.58 -34.18
CA PRO A 703 10.42 4.62 -35.04
C PRO A 703 10.31 5.70 -36.12
N ALA A 704 11.46 6.17 -36.58
CA ALA A 704 11.54 7.10 -37.70
C ALA A 704 10.89 6.51 -38.96
N GLY A 705 9.98 7.27 -39.57
CA GLY A 705 9.25 6.86 -40.79
C GLY A 705 7.97 6.05 -40.53
N THR A 706 7.66 5.70 -39.28
CA THR A 706 6.41 5.03 -38.91
C THR A 706 5.24 6.03 -38.91
N GLN A 707 4.12 5.65 -39.51
CA GLN A 707 2.88 6.43 -39.44
C GLN A 707 2.12 6.04 -38.18
N SER A 708 1.81 7.01 -37.32
CA SER A 708 1.08 6.76 -36.08
C SER A 708 0.12 7.90 -35.77
N GLU A 709 -1.06 7.56 -35.27
CA GLU A 709 -2.04 8.56 -34.82
C GLU A 709 -1.60 9.28 -33.53
N PHE A 710 -0.68 8.68 -32.78
CA PHE A 710 -0.11 9.24 -31.57
C PHE A 710 1.12 10.11 -31.83
N LEU A 711 1.53 10.24 -33.09
CA LEU A 711 2.65 11.09 -33.47
C LEU A 711 2.28 12.57 -33.21
N PRO A 712 3.05 13.29 -32.37
CA PRO A 712 2.80 14.72 -32.15
C PRO A 712 2.90 15.50 -33.46
N LYS A 713 2.08 16.55 -33.60
CA LYS A 713 2.16 17.43 -34.78
C LYS A 713 3.53 18.10 -34.83
N ASP A 714 4.30 17.75 -35.85
CA ASP A 714 5.49 18.51 -36.19
C ASP A 714 5.05 19.82 -36.84
N SER A 715 5.63 20.91 -36.39
CA SER A 715 5.34 22.24 -36.92
C SER A 715 6.61 22.65 -37.65
N ASP A 716 6.53 22.80 -38.97
CA ASP A 716 7.64 23.28 -39.78
C ASP A 716 7.94 24.75 -39.42
N LEU A 717 8.71 24.94 -38.35
CA LEU A 717 9.11 26.24 -37.89
C LEU A 717 10.24 26.74 -38.77
N LYS A 718 10.10 27.97 -39.29
CA LYS A 718 11.07 28.64 -40.18
C LYS A 718 12.52 28.58 -39.70
N TYR A 719 12.74 28.56 -38.39
CA TYR A 719 14.06 28.64 -37.76
C TYR A 719 14.52 27.33 -37.10
N THR A 720 13.79 26.24 -37.28
CA THR A 720 14.08 24.96 -36.61
C THR A 720 14.43 23.91 -37.65
N ARG A 721 15.65 23.99 -38.19
CA ARG A 721 16.25 22.91 -38.99
C ARG A 721 17.26 22.18 -38.13
N THR A 722 16.92 20.94 -37.77
CA THR A 722 17.83 20.04 -37.07
C THR A 722 18.48 19.13 -38.11
N GLU A 723 19.72 19.42 -38.49
CA GLU A 723 20.53 18.54 -39.32
C GLU A 723 21.47 17.73 -38.39
N SER A 724 21.31 16.41 -38.36
CA SER A 724 22.25 15.54 -37.65
C SER A 724 23.48 15.35 -38.53
N SER A 725 24.62 15.94 -38.14
CA SER A 725 25.84 15.98 -38.96
C SER A 725 26.81 14.81 -38.72
N GLY A 726 26.39 13.74 -38.03
CA GLY A 726 27.26 12.62 -37.66
C GLY A 726 26.75 11.27 -38.14
N ASP A 727 27.67 10.41 -38.59
CA ASP A 727 27.43 8.98 -38.79
C ASP A 727 27.53 8.26 -37.44
N PHE A 728 26.38 8.13 -36.77
CA PHE A 728 26.26 7.46 -35.47
C PHE A 728 25.90 5.98 -35.61
N GLY A 729 26.15 5.38 -36.79
CA GLY A 729 25.90 3.95 -37.02
C GLY A 729 24.49 3.51 -36.62
N ASP A 730 24.38 2.46 -35.80
CA ASP A 730 23.10 1.91 -35.32
C ASP A 730 22.67 2.42 -33.94
N GLU A 731 23.17 3.57 -33.49
CA GLU A 731 22.86 4.13 -32.16
C GLU A 731 21.42 4.65 -32.08
N LEU A 732 20.59 3.94 -31.33
CA LEU A 732 19.19 4.30 -31.07
C LEU A 732 19.09 5.44 -30.04
N ALA A 733 19.88 5.35 -28.98
CA ALA A 733 19.89 6.29 -27.86
C ALA A 733 21.17 6.16 -27.03
N THR A 734 21.48 7.18 -26.22
CA THR A 734 22.49 7.10 -25.16
C THR A 734 21.83 7.31 -23.81
N ILE A 735 22.10 6.42 -22.87
CA ILE A 735 21.61 6.55 -21.49
C ILE A 735 22.74 6.97 -20.56
N LYS A 736 22.44 7.94 -19.69
CA LYS A 736 23.34 8.48 -18.67
C LYS A 736 22.69 8.29 -17.30
N PHE A 737 23.50 7.82 -16.36
CA PHE A 737 23.12 7.61 -14.98
C PHE A 737 24.00 8.47 -14.10
N ARG A 738 23.38 9.34 -13.32
CA ARG A 738 24.06 10.15 -12.33
C ARG A 738 23.74 9.63 -10.94
N TYR A 739 24.73 9.52 -10.06
CA TYR A 739 24.57 9.04 -8.70
C TYR A 739 25.62 9.60 -7.75
N LYS A 740 25.33 9.65 -6.45
CA LYS A 740 26.31 9.89 -5.39
C LYS A 740 26.57 8.59 -4.63
N LYS A 741 27.79 8.35 -4.14
CA LYS A 741 27.99 7.29 -3.15
C LYS A 741 27.28 7.68 -1.83
N PRO A 742 26.90 6.72 -0.97
CA PRO A 742 26.18 7.00 0.27
C PRO A 742 26.87 8.08 1.14
N ASP A 743 28.19 7.96 1.30
CA ASP A 743 29.01 8.86 2.13
C ASP A 743 29.63 10.06 1.37
N GLU A 744 29.41 10.16 0.05
CA GLU A 744 29.95 11.24 -0.78
C GLU A 744 28.85 12.26 -1.14
N ASN A 745 29.19 13.54 -1.29
CA ASN A 745 28.26 14.57 -1.75
C ASN A 745 28.46 14.96 -3.22
N THR A 746 29.47 14.38 -3.86
CA THR A 746 29.81 14.60 -5.27
C THR A 746 29.21 13.52 -6.14
N SER A 747 28.51 13.93 -7.19
CA SER A 747 27.91 13.01 -8.14
C SER A 747 28.92 12.44 -9.14
N LYS A 748 28.66 11.22 -9.59
CA LYS A 748 29.37 10.48 -10.63
C LYS A 748 28.40 10.15 -11.76
N GLU A 749 28.93 9.95 -12.95
CA GLU A 749 28.15 9.65 -14.15
C GLU A 749 28.65 8.37 -14.83
N ILE A 750 27.73 7.54 -15.28
CA ILE A 750 27.98 6.38 -16.13
C ILE A 750 27.14 6.53 -17.39
N SER A 751 27.73 6.32 -18.57
CA SER A 751 27.04 6.38 -19.86
C SER A 751 27.09 5.04 -20.59
N GLN A 752 25.99 4.67 -21.24
CA GLN A 752 25.90 3.50 -22.10
C GLN A 752 25.16 3.83 -23.40
N VAL A 753 25.72 3.41 -24.53
CA VAL A 753 25.06 3.51 -25.84
C VAL A 753 24.10 2.34 -26.03
N ILE A 754 22.90 2.63 -26.53
CA ILE A 754 21.86 1.67 -26.85
C ILE A 754 21.76 1.56 -28.37
N ARG A 755 21.96 0.35 -28.89
CA ARG A 755 21.88 0.07 -30.33
C ARG A 755 20.47 -0.31 -30.77
N LYS A 756 20.13 0.04 -32.01
CA LYS A 756 18.89 -0.33 -32.69
C LYS A 756 18.85 -1.84 -32.92
N GLY A 757 17.98 -2.53 -32.18
CA GLY A 757 17.64 -3.93 -32.44
C GLY A 757 16.51 -4.07 -33.47
N SER A 758 16.46 -5.18 -34.19
CA SER A 758 15.31 -5.58 -35.03
C SER A 758 14.27 -6.40 -34.26
N GLY A 759 14.40 -6.46 -32.93
CA GLY A 759 13.75 -7.42 -32.05
C GLY A 759 12.25 -7.56 -32.31
N LYS A 760 11.82 -8.81 -32.54
CA LYS A 760 10.41 -9.19 -32.55
C LYS A 760 9.98 -9.60 -31.16
N ILE A 761 8.74 -9.30 -30.78
CA ILE A 761 8.22 -9.69 -29.46
C ILE A 761 8.31 -11.21 -29.22
N SER A 762 8.14 -12.03 -30.26
CA SER A 762 8.23 -13.49 -30.18
C SER A 762 9.62 -13.97 -29.71
N SER A 763 10.68 -13.28 -30.11
CA SER A 763 12.08 -13.55 -29.76
C SER A 763 12.56 -12.81 -28.50
N ALA A 764 11.73 -11.95 -27.90
CA ALA A 764 12.09 -11.21 -26.70
C ALA A 764 12.28 -12.15 -25.50
N SER A 765 13.06 -11.70 -24.52
CA SER A 765 13.31 -12.44 -23.29
C SER A 765 12.00 -12.70 -22.53
N PRO A 766 11.92 -13.77 -21.71
CA PRO A 766 10.76 -14.00 -20.85
C PRO A 766 10.46 -12.79 -19.96
N ASP A 767 11.50 -12.17 -19.41
CA ASP A 767 11.37 -10.98 -18.57
C ASP A 767 10.83 -9.79 -19.34
N PHE A 768 11.24 -9.56 -20.58
CA PHE A 768 10.68 -8.50 -21.42
C PHE A 768 9.20 -8.72 -21.67
N LYS A 769 8.80 -9.94 -22.09
CA LYS A 769 7.39 -10.29 -22.32
C LYS A 769 6.55 -10.08 -21.06
N PHE A 770 7.06 -10.50 -19.91
CA PHE A 770 6.37 -10.31 -18.64
C PHE A 770 6.24 -8.84 -18.27
N THR A 771 7.34 -8.08 -18.33
CA THR A 771 7.35 -6.63 -18.05
C THR A 771 6.34 -5.90 -18.94
N ALA A 772 6.35 -6.20 -20.24
CA ALA A 772 5.44 -5.62 -21.22
C ALA A 772 3.97 -5.98 -20.93
N SER A 773 3.69 -7.22 -20.50
CA SER A 773 2.33 -7.63 -20.13
C SER A 773 1.80 -6.92 -18.88
N VAL A 774 2.67 -6.67 -17.88
CA VAL A 774 2.31 -5.91 -16.67
C VAL A 774 2.01 -4.45 -17.02
N ALA A 775 2.88 -3.83 -17.83
CA ALA A 775 2.68 -2.47 -18.32
C ALA A 775 1.38 -2.34 -19.12
N TRP A 776 1.13 -3.28 -20.02
CA TRP A 776 -0.08 -3.32 -20.83
C TRP A 776 -1.34 -3.45 -19.98
N PHE A 777 -1.33 -4.35 -18.98
CA PHE A 777 -2.44 -4.47 -18.04
C PHE A 777 -2.69 -3.17 -17.29
N GLY A 778 -1.64 -2.50 -16.81
CA GLY A 778 -1.73 -1.18 -16.18
C GLY A 778 -2.35 -0.12 -17.10
N LEU A 779 -1.93 -0.05 -18.37
CA LEU A 779 -2.50 0.87 -19.36
C LEU A 779 -3.99 0.58 -19.62
N VAL A 780 -4.42 -0.69 -19.60
CA VAL A 780 -5.84 -1.07 -19.69
C VAL A 780 -6.62 -0.66 -18.45
N LEU A 781 -6.11 -0.93 -17.25
CA LEU A 781 -6.75 -0.53 -15.98
C LEU A 781 -6.91 1.00 -15.89
N ARG A 782 -5.90 1.73 -16.36
CA ARG A 782 -5.91 3.20 -16.40
C ARG A 782 -6.84 3.77 -17.47
N LYS A 783 -7.35 2.94 -18.38
CA LYS A 783 -8.11 3.34 -19.56
C LYS A 783 -7.32 4.32 -20.44
N SER A 784 -6.05 4.01 -20.71
CA SER A 784 -5.19 4.85 -21.54
C SER A 784 -5.81 5.09 -22.93
N ASP A 785 -5.71 6.35 -23.37
CA ASP A 785 -6.10 6.81 -24.71
C ASP A 785 -4.96 6.63 -25.72
N LEU A 786 -3.78 6.22 -25.28
CA LEU A 786 -2.56 6.11 -26.07
C LEU A 786 -2.24 4.65 -26.47
N ILE A 787 -3.22 3.74 -26.36
CA ILE A 787 -3.10 2.34 -26.76
C ILE A 787 -4.27 1.92 -27.66
N ARG A 788 -3.98 1.08 -28.67
CA ARG A 788 -4.99 0.49 -29.55
C ARG A 788 -5.56 -0.80 -28.99
N GLU A 789 -4.68 -1.75 -28.70
CA GLU A 789 -5.08 -3.09 -28.28
C GLU A 789 -5.35 -3.12 -26.77
N LYS A 790 -6.52 -3.65 -26.38
CA LYS A 790 -6.99 -3.68 -24.98
C LYS A 790 -7.47 -5.09 -24.55
N ASP A 791 -7.22 -6.12 -25.36
CA ASP A 791 -7.68 -7.48 -25.07
C ASP A 791 -6.91 -8.12 -23.91
N LEU A 792 -7.63 -8.39 -22.82
CA LEU A 792 -7.08 -9.02 -21.62
C LEU A 792 -6.55 -10.45 -21.86
N SER A 793 -7.05 -11.14 -22.89
CA SER A 793 -6.59 -12.47 -23.29
C SER A 793 -5.20 -12.44 -23.90
N ASP A 794 -4.89 -11.39 -24.68
CA ASP A 794 -3.56 -11.23 -25.29
C ASP A 794 -2.53 -10.84 -24.24
N ILE A 795 -2.91 -9.98 -23.28
CA ILE A 795 -2.12 -9.69 -22.08
C ILE A 795 -1.82 -10.98 -21.30
N GLU A 796 -2.86 -11.78 -21.01
CA GLU A 796 -2.75 -13.05 -20.30
C GLU A 796 -1.82 -14.04 -21.03
N ASN A 797 -1.94 -14.14 -22.35
CA ASN A 797 -1.10 -15.00 -23.19
C ASN A 797 0.37 -14.55 -23.20
N LEU A 798 0.63 -13.25 -23.32
CA LEU A 798 1.98 -12.70 -23.29
C LEU A 798 2.63 -12.90 -21.90
N ALA A 799 1.86 -12.66 -20.84
CA ALA A 799 2.29 -12.90 -19.46
C ALA A 799 2.62 -14.39 -19.22
N LYS A 800 1.83 -15.32 -19.78
CA LYS A 800 2.09 -16.77 -19.72
C LYS A 800 3.41 -17.14 -20.38
N GLN A 801 3.73 -16.54 -21.54
CA GLN A 801 5.01 -16.73 -22.21
C GLN A 801 6.19 -16.13 -21.43
N GLY A 802 5.96 -15.02 -20.72
CA GLY A 802 6.97 -14.34 -19.92
C GLY A 802 7.15 -14.84 -18.49
N LYS A 803 6.25 -15.71 -17.99
CA LYS A 803 6.19 -16.11 -16.58
C LYS A 803 7.54 -16.59 -16.03
N GLY A 804 8.30 -17.35 -16.82
CA GLY A 804 9.63 -17.84 -16.43
C GLY A 804 9.61 -18.68 -15.14
N ASN A 805 10.75 -18.70 -14.44
CA ASN A 805 10.83 -19.29 -13.10
C ASN A 805 10.14 -18.37 -12.09
N ASP A 806 9.28 -18.95 -11.26
CA ASP A 806 8.41 -18.21 -10.33
C ASP A 806 8.24 -19.03 -9.05
N GLU A 807 9.36 -19.28 -8.37
CA GLU A 807 9.42 -20.10 -7.15
C GLU A 807 8.49 -19.56 -6.05
N GLU A 808 8.28 -18.25 -6.04
CA GLU A 808 7.50 -17.53 -5.05
C GLU A 808 6.03 -17.30 -5.45
N GLY A 809 5.68 -17.61 -6.69
CA GLY A 809 4.31 -17.53 -7.18
C GLY A 809 3.77 -16.12 -7.46
N TYR A 810 4.60 -15.05 -7.42
CA TYR A 810 4.15 -13.68 -7.67
C TYR A 810 3.72 -13.48 -9.12
N ARG A 811 4.48 -14.00 -10.09
CA ARG A 811 4.11 -13.89 -11.52
C ARG A 811 2.86 -14.73 -11.85
N SER A 812 2.69 -15.84 -11.14
CA SER A 812 1.49 -16.69 -11.23
C SER A 812 0.27 -16.06 -10.55
N GLU A 813 0.47 -15.24 -9.51
CA GLU A 813 -0.59 -14.38 -8.94
C GLU A 813 -1.04 -13.31 -9.93
N PHE A 814 -0.11 -12.62 -10.60
CA PHE A 814 -0.44 -11.65 -11.64
C PHE A 814 -1.36 -12.23 -12.72
N LEU A 815 -1.03 -13.42 -13.23
CA LEU A 815 -1.88 -14.12 -14.19
C LEU A 815 -3.30 -14.36 -13.66
N ARG A 816 -3.42 -14.80 -12.40
CA ARG A 816 -4.72 -14.99 -11.75
C ARG A 816 -5.47 -13.67 -11.56
N LEU A 817 -4.77 -12.56 -11.33
CA LEU A 817 -5.38 -11.24 -11.22
C LEU A 817 -5.94 -10.76 -12.56
N VAL A 818 -5.20 -10.93 -13.67
CA VAL A 818 -5.69 -10.64 -15.02
C VAL A 818 -6.95 -11.48 -15.33
N GLU A 819 -6.92 -12.78 -15.01
CA GLU A 819 -8.07 -13.68 -15.17
C GLU A 819 -9.27 -13.26 -14.30
N SER A 820 -9.02 -12.82 -13.07
CA SER A 820 -10.06 -12.35 -12.14
C SER A 820 -10.68 -11.04 -12.60
N TYR A 821 -9.86 -10.07 -13.00
CA TYR A 821 -10.33 -8.80 -13.54
C TYR A 821 -11.16 -8.99 -14.83
N LYS A 822 -10.72 -9.89 -15.71
CA LYS A 822 -11.46 -10.31 -16.91
C LYS A 822 -12.81 -10.96 -16.59
N ALA A 823 -12.93 -11.64 -15.45
CA ALA A 823 -14.19 -12.21 -14.99
C ALA A 823 -15.12 -11.18 -14.36
N ILE A 824 -14.58 -10.16 -13.67
CA ILE A 824 -15.33 -9.05 -13.07
C ILE A 824 -15.85 -8.08 -14.15
N SER A 825 -15.07 -7.90 -15.22
CA SER A 825 -15.39 -6.97 -16.32
C SER A 825 -16.39 -7.51 -17.34
N LYS A 826 -16.82 -8.78 -17.20
CA LYS A 826 -17.86 -9.42 -18.02
C LYS A 826 -19.19 -9.39 -17.29
#